data_AF-A0AAV3Y1D7-F1
#
_entry.id   AF-A0AAV3Y1D7-F1
#
_cell.length_a   1.000
_cell.length_b   1.000
_cell.length_c   1.000
_cell.angle_alpha   90.00
_cell.angle_beta   90.00
_cell.angle_gamma   90.00
#
_symmetry.space_group_name_H-M   'P 1'
#
loop_
_entity.id
_entity.type
_entity.pdbx_description
1 polymer ?
#
loop_
_entity_poly.entity_id
_entity_poly.type
_entity_poly.pdbx_seq_one_letter_code
_entity_poly.pdbx_strand_id
1 'polypeptide(L)'
;MSTRRFMVWATPGVTRMFSPKRWSVIKIFSAVVTVFITWATVLVLSGSETIQRFRIRLIPSTDPLIGPLNHKDLVARKDFPSDLPTDDQLVQHLRNQNGQLDPYLSDKLGGQQAMIPTMLDIPDLSADGTLPTPSKNVLILVEDTGAPFVLTLGQFFGQQRIDYKILATKDDLPRLTSVEDNGPKYSLFVFDDFVNYLSMPDSKKRVLNEYCSYYKIGILAMTQSTRSGEIELFSDLKLKIQHRMKLQHYKLEPSSPIWRVGKPDAEYLEQLPSQEWSVFTASHPTYRPLVYSTVAGDWQGTKEDVNVTKYGCVVAIHDLGFMDKIKKIIIGYDINFWLNSIVGMDAITYLSNGNLGLTLDRYLQVDVDDMFVGKTGIRTLIKDADAMAASQEKIRKIVPGFKWVLGFSGGSFQQGNEEEAKGDQRMIEIADKFVWFDHMFKHEQPHLLNATHLRQSMATNMEFAKEKKIPVLRDYMVTPHHSGVYPVVDALYDAWVEERGVVCTSTEEYPRYVPHWERRGFIYKGVMVVPRQTCRLFTHINTFGEYQGGKDELDVSIKGGYLFKVFLFTPVMIFMTHMSNYANDQLAQYSFEHVTEFVAQWTNLRMKTPPPTEIAKKYFQMYPEEVQPIWTNPCDYNKHMEIWPKEKSCDHFPSFVIVGPQKTGTTALHTFLEAHPALKSSKKDPTYFEEVQFFNNKNYAYGIDWYMKHFDDVTKGIMQFEKSANYFDNEYTPERMYALLPNAKIVIILAEPARRAYSWYQHLRSHDDPVSMNYTFFEVVSSTENSPRHLRDTRNRCLKPGEYATHLSRWLKYYPKNQIFLVDGDQLNKDPIMTMNKLQKFIGVTPYIDYYKMLRYDKDKGFYCLVEQGCLSPSKGRKYVEMDLQSQRLLKQHYVPYNAQLRKLLTDLDRPHPRWLMATT
;
A
#
# COMPACT_ATOMS: atom_id res chain seq x y z
N MET A 1 -9.84 -60.38 -4.35
CA MET A 1 -10.15 -60.76 -2.95
C MET A 1 -11.50 -60.19 -2.58
N SER A 2 -12.33 -60.92 -1.82
CA SER A 2 -13.67 -60.48 -1.40
C SER A 2 -13.59 -59.37 -0.34
N THR A 3 -14.11 -58.18 -0.64
CA THR A 3 -14.32 -57.12 0.36
C THR A 3 -15.47 -57.47 1.31
N ARG A 4 -15.16 -58.02 2.48
CA ARG A 4 -16.12 -58.13 3.59
C ARG A 4 -16.13 -56.82 4.39
N ARG A 5 -17.33 -56.27 4.65
CA ARG A 5 -17.53 -55.16 5.59
C ARG A 5 -17.72 -55.71 7.00
N PHE A 6 -17.18 -55.02 8.01
CA PHE A 6 -17.37 -55.35 9.42
C PHE A 6 -18.13 -54.21 10.12
N MET A 7 -19.03 -54.55 11.04
CA MET A 7 -19.52 -53.58 12.03
C MET A 7 -18.58 -53.55 13.23
N VAL A 8 -18.38 -52.35 13.77
CA VAL A 8 -17.64 -52.10 15.01
C VAL A 8 -18.58 -51.35 15.95
N TRP A 9 -18.74 -51.84 17.18
CA TRP A 9 -19.47 -51.14 18.23
C TRP A 9 -18.62 -51.14 19.50
N ALA A 10 -18.63 -50.03 20.23
CA ALA A 10 -17.91 -49.84 21.49
C ALA A 10 -18.88 -49.36 22.56
N THR A 11 -18.94 -50.11 23.67
CA THR A 11 -19.65 -49.75 24.91
C THR A 11 -18.88 -48.66 25.68
N PRO A 12 -19.55 -47.83 26.49
CA PRO A 12 -19.94 -46.50 26.00
C PRO A 12 -19.04 -45.37 26.51
N GLY A 13 -18.89 -44.34 25.69
CA GLY A 13 -18.09 -43.15 26.03
C GLY A 13 -17.93 -42.20 24.84
N VAL A 14 -19.03 -41.57 24.43
CA VAL A 14 -19.12 -40.55 23.35
C VAL A 14 -18.75 -41.05 21.94
N THR A 15 -19.77 -41.27 21.10
CA THR A 15 -19.61 -41.24 19.63
C THR A 15 -20.92 -40.84 18.97
N ARG A 16 -20.95 -39.70 18.27
CA ARG A 16 -22.05 -39.32 17.36
C ARG A 16 -21.72 -39.77 15.94
N MET A 17 -22.66 -40.43 15.27
CA MET A 17 -22.56 -40.76 13.85
C MET A 17 -22.71 -39.51 12.97
N PHE A 18 -21.89 -39.42 11.92
CA PHE A 18 -22.05 -38.46 10.83
C PHE A 18 -23.05 -38.97 9.78
N SER A 19 -23.68 -38.06 9.03
CA SER A 19 -24.57 -38.41 7.92
C SER A 19 -23.79 -38.79 6.64
N PRO A 20 -24.36 -39.57 5.70
CA PRO A 20 -23.59 -40.25 4.67
C PRO A 20 -23.34 -39.40 3.41
N LYS A 21 -22.49 -38.37 3.49
CA LYS A 21 -21.77 -37.81 2.33
C LYS A 21 -20.34 -37.39 2.69
N ARG A 22 -19.37 -37.85 1.88
CA ARG A 22 -17.89 -37.69 1.97
C ARG A 22 -17.16 -38.70 2.86
N TRP A 23 -16.57 -39.70 2.20
CA TRP A 23 -15.48 -40.54 2.72
C TRP A 23 -14.13 -39.95 2.29
N SER A 24 -13.29 -39.51 3.23
CA SER A 24 -11.88 -39.14 3.04
C SER A 24 -11.25 -38.60 4.34
N VAL A 25 -10.10 -39.04 4.87
CA VAL A 25 -9.36 -40.33 4.81
C VAL A 25 -8.73 -40.54 6.21
N ILE A 26 -8.72 -41.75 6.77
CA ILE A 26 -7.95 -42.08 8.00
C ILE A 26 -6.71 -42.89 7.61
N LYS A 27 -5.51 -42.41 7.99
CA LYS A 27 -4.27 -43.20 7.87
C LYS A 27 -4.22 -44.25 8.98
N ILE A 28 -4.44 -45.51 8.61
CA ILE A 28 -4.23 -46.67 9.49
C ILE A 28 -2.77 -47.14 9.31
N PHE A 29 -2.02 -47.25 10.41
CA PHE A 29 -0.70 -47.89 10.39
C PHE A 29 -0.85 -49.40 10.20
N SER A 30 -0.09 -49.95 9.23
CA SER A 30 -0.09 -51.38 8.94
C SER A 30 0.67 -52.16 10.01
N ALA A 31 -0.02 -53.08 10.69
CA ALA A 31 0.59 -54.19 11.42
C ALA A 31 0.16 -55.50 10.74
N VAL A 32 1.14 -56.26 10.24
CA VAL A 32 0.89 -57.55 9.59
C VAL A 32 0.54 -58.59 10.66
N VAL A 33 -0.68 -59.11 10.64
CA VAL A 33 -1.05 -60.32 11.40
C VAL A 33 -1.91 -61.24 10.54
N THR A 34 -1.36 -62.41 10.26
CA THR A 34 -2.01 -63.47 9.50
C THR A 34 -2.90 -64.31 10.42
N VAL A 35 -4.22 -64.30 10.15
CA VAL A 35 -5.18 -65.39 10.43
C VAL A 35 -5.57 -65.70 11.91
N PHE A 36 -6.89 -65.92 12.11
CA PHE A 36 -7.56 -66.53 13.29
C PHE A 36 -7.55 -65.85 14.68
N ILE A 37 -7.87 -64.54 14.78
CA ILE A 37 -8.32 -63.95 16.07
C ILE A 37 -9.59 -63.09 15.87
N THR A 38 -10.64 -63.38 16.65
CA THR A 38 -11.96 -62.71 16.64
C THR A 38 -12.01 -61.35 17.37
N TRP A 39 -10.86 -60.81 17.74
CA TRP A 39 -10.69 -59.63 18.58
C TRP A 39 -9.55 -58.74 18.06
N ALA A 40 -9.82 -57.45 17.91
CA ALA A 40 -8.82 -56.42 17.65
C ALA A 40 -8.47 -55.68 18.95
N THR A 41 -7.24 -55.17 19.07
CA THR A 41 -6.81 -54.34 20.23
C THR A 41 -6.47 -52.93 19.76
N VAL A 42 -7.03 -51.91 20.43
CA VAL A 42 -6.79 -50.49 20.15
C VAL A 42 -6.10 -49.84 21.34
N LEU A 43 -5.18 -48.91 21.06
CA LEU A 43 -4.43 -48.12 22.05
C LEU A 43 -4.89 -46.66 21.96
N VAL A 44 -5.18 -46.05 23.11
CA VAL A 44 -5.56 -44.62 23.20
C VAL A 44 -4.64 -43.94 24.21
N LEU A 45 -4.16 -42.75 23.85
CA LEU A 45 -3.41 -41.84 24.72
C LEU A 45 -4.36 -40.76 25.25
N SER A 46 -4.43 -40.60 26.56
CA SER A 46 -5.06 -39.46 27.25
C SER A 46 -4.00 -38.51 27.81
N GLY A 47 -4.40 -37.31 28.24
CA GLY A 47 -3.50 -36.22 28.67
C GLY A 47 -2.71 -36.41 29.98
N SER A 48 -2.61 -37.64 30.49
CA SER A 48 -1.65 -38.05 31.52
C SER A 48 -1.02 -39.37 31.08
N GLU A 49 0.27 -39.57 31.36
CA GLU A 49 1.16 -40.55 30.69
C GLU A 49 0.86 -42.04 30.95
N THR A 50 -0.34 -42.51 30.61
CA THR A 50 -0.73 -43.92 30.66
C THR A 50 -1.45 -44.34 29.39
N ILE A 51 -0.91 -45.36 28.72
CA ILE A 51 -1.49 -45.94 27.51
C ILE A 51 -2.52 -47.02 27.92
N GLN A 52 -3.79 -46.83 27.60
CA GLN A 52 -4.83 -47.85 27.84
C GLN A 52 -5.08 -48.73 26.61
N ARG A 53 -5.28 -50.03 26.86
CA ARG A 53 -5.58 -51.07 25.85
C ARG A 53 -7.04 -51.49 25.91
N PHE A 54 -7.75 -51.41 24.77
CA PHE A 54 -9.13 -51.86 24.63
C PHE A 54 -9.21 -53.03 23.64
N ARG A 55 -10.00 -54.06 23.95
CA ARG A 55 -10.30 -55.19 23.04
C ARG A 55 -11.71 -55.06 22.48
N ILE A 56 -11.86 -55.21 21.16
CA ILE A 56 -13.14 -55.08 20.45
C ILE A 56 -13.40 -56.35 19.61
N ARG A 57 -14.62 -56.88 19.66
CA ARG A 57 -15.06 -58.08 18.95
C ARG A 57 -15.69 -57.72 17.61
N LEU A 58 -15.35 -58.45 16.55
CA LEU A 58 -15.89 -58.22 15.20
C LEU A 58 -16.88 -59.33 14.81
N ILE A 59 -18.06 -58.95 14.30
CA ILE A 59 -19.10 -59.89 13.83
C ILE A 59 -19.28 -59.73 12.30
N PRO A 60 -19.22 -60.80 11.50
CA PRO A 60 -19.50 -60.75 10.06
C PRO A 60 -21.01 -60.65 9.78
N SER A 61 -21.40 -59.91 8.75
CA SER A 61 -22.75 -59.95 8.17
C SER A 61 -22.67 -60.29 6.67
N THR A 62 -23.69 -60.97 6.14
CA THR A 62 -23.74 -61.48 4.75
C THR A 62 -24.78 -60.79 3.87
N ASP A 63 -25.50 -59.80 4.37
CA ASP A 63 -26.60 -59.14 3.64
C ASP A 63 -26.14 -57.82 2.95
N PRO A 64 -26.30 -57.65 1.62
CA PRO A 64 -25.82 -56.46 0.91
C PRO A 64 -26.66 -55.18 1.07
N LEU A 65 -27.90 -55.25 1.58
CA LEU A 65 -28.91 -54.17 1.45
C LEU A 65 -29.31 -53.50 2.77
N ILE A 66 -28.33 -53.04 3.57
CA ILE A 66 -28.60 -52.30 4.82
C ILE A 66 -28.03 -50.87 4.76
N GLY A 67 -28.94 -49.89 4.78
CA GLY A 67 -28.63 -48.48 5.07
C GLY A 67 -28.53 -48.20 6.58
N PRO A 68 -28.16 -46.98 7.01
CA PRO A 68 -28.06 -46.65 8.43
C PRO A 68 -29.44 -46.74 9.13
N LEU A 69 -29.51 -47.56 10.17
CA LEU A 69 -30.70 -47.74 11.01
C LEU A 69 -30.83 -46.60 12.04
N ASN A 70 -32.06 -46.21 12.37
CA ASN A 70 -32.33 -45.22 13.42
C ASN A 70 -32.76 -45.88 14.74
N HIS A 71 -32.91 -45.08 15.81
CA HIS A 71 -33.23 -45.56 17.16
C HIS A 71 -34.58 -46.33 17.23
N LYS A 72 -35.60 -45.94 16.45
CA LYS A 72 -36.89 -46.66 16.42
C LYS A 72 -36.76 -48.04 15.76
N ASP A 73 -35.90 -48.17 14.75
CA ASP A 73 -35.68 -49.44 14.04
C ASP A 73 -34.93 -50.47 14.90
N LEU A 74 -34.16 -50.00 15.90
CA LEU A 74 -33.39 -50.81 16.85
C LEU A 74 -34.26 -51.33 18.01
N VAL A 75 -35.07 -50.46 18.63
CA VAL A 75 -35.97 -50.84 19.75
C VAL A 75 -37.08 -51.80 19.32
N ALA A 76 -37.41 -51.83 18.02
CA ALA A 76 -38.39 -52.79 17.47
C ALA A 76 -37.87 -54.25 17.35
N ARG A 77 -36.59 -54.51 17.61
CA ARG A 77 -36.01 -55.87 17.56
C ARG A 77 -35.98 -56.50 18.96
N LYS A 78 -36.51 -57.72 19.07
CA LYS A 78 -36.66 -58.48 20.34
C LYS A 78 -35.36 -58.80 21.10
N ASP A 79 -34.20 -58.50 20.51
CA ASP A 79 -32.89 -58.91 21.01
C ASP A 79 -32.14 -57.78 21.74
N PHE A 80 -32.76 -56.60 21.91
CA PHE A 80 -32.18 -55.43 22.58
C PHE A 80 -32.83 -55.15 23.95
N PRO A 81 -32.05 -54.74 24.99
CA PRO A 81 -32.62 -54.36 26.28
C PRO A 81 -33.50 -53.12 26.19
N SER A 82 -34.60 -53.09 26.95
CA SER A 82 -35.59 -52.01 26.97
C SER A 82 -35.11 -50.70 27.63
N ASP A 83 -34.02 -50.75 28.39
CA ASP A 83 -33.70 -49.75 29.41
C ASP A 83 -32.63 -48.75 28.95
N LEU A 84 -32.76 -48.26 27.71
CA LEU A 84 -31.91 -47.20 27.17
C LEU A 84 -32.46 -45.82 27.55
N PRO A 85 -31.63 -44.90 28.08
CA PRO A 85 -32.07 -43.55 28.40
C PRO A 85 -32.45 -42.78 27.13
N THR A 86 -33.52 -41.99 27.23
CA THR A 86 -34.00 -41.15 26.13
C THR A 86 -33.05 -39.98 25.84
N ASP A 87 -33.09 -39.45 24.62
CA ASP A 87 -32.23 -38.33 24.19
C ASP A 87 -32.30 -37.12 25.16
N ASP A 88 -33.49 -36.82 25.70
CA ASP A 88 -33.68 -35.73 26.67
C ASP A 88 -33.02 -35.99 28.03
N GLN A 89 -32.98 -37.24 28.49
CA GLN A 89 -32.28 -37.63 29.72
C GLN A 89 -30.76 -37.50 29.56
N LEU A 90 -30.24 -37.80 28.37
CA LEU A 90 -28.82 -37.61 28.04
C LEU A 90 -28.44 -36.12 28.01
N VAL A 91 -29.34 -35.25 27.51
CA VAL A 91 -29.13 -33.79 27.44
C VAL A 91 -29.18 -33.13 28.83
N GLN A 92 -30.02 -33.62 29.76
CA GLN A 92 -30.00 -33.12 31.15
C GLN A 92 -28.69 -33.42 31.88
N HIS A 93 -28.06 -34.57 31.61
CA HIS A 93 -26.79 -34.96 32.25
C HIS A 93 -25.56 -34.19 31.75
N LEU A 94 -25.70 -33.40 30.67
CA LEU A 94 -24.64 -32.63 30.02
C LEU A 94 -24.74 -31.11 30.25
N ARG A 95 -25.61 -30.69 31.18
CA ARG A 95 -25.71 -29.30 31.65
C ARG A 95 -25.11 -29.17 33.05
N ASN A 96 -24.35 -28.11 33.28
CA ASN A 96 -23.87 -27.79 34.63
C ASN A 96 -25.03 -27.25 35.51
N GLN A 97 -24.77 -27.05 36.81
CA GLN A 97 -25.81 -26.71 37.80
C GLN A 97 -26.58 -25.42 37.51
N ASN A 98 -26.08 -24.55 36.61
CA ASN A 98 -26.73 -23.31 36.20
C ASN A 98 -27.51 -23.44 34.87
N GLY A 99 -27.68 -24.66 34.35
CA GLY A 99 -28.52 -24.95 33.18
C GLY A 99 -27.87 -24.71 31.82
N GLN A 100 -26.59 -24.33 31.76
CA GLN A 100 -25.83 -24.19 30.52
C GLN A 100 -25.08 -25.49 30.17
N LEU A 101 -24.90 -25.75 28.87
CA LEU A 101 -24.05 -26.85 28.40
C LEU A 101 -22.58 -26.60 28.77
N ASP A 102 -21.83 -27.69 28.97
CA ASP A 102 -20.39 -27.65 29.18
C ASP A 102 -19.67 -26.81 28.08
N PRO A 103 -18.76 -25.88 28.43
CA PRO A 103 -18.03 -25.06 27.47
C PRO A 103 -17.35 -25.86 26.34
N TYR A 104 -16.87 -27.08 26.62
CA TYR A 104 -16.25 -27.95 25.62
C TYR A 104 -17.22 -28.40 24.51
N LEU A 105 -18.52 -28.44 24.80
CA LEU A 105 -19.57 -28.84 23.85
C LEU A 105 -20.14 -27.65 23.07
N SER A 106 -20.10 -26.44 23.61
CA SER A 106 -20.53 -25.21 22.92
C SER A 106 -19.74 -24.99 21.62
N ASP A 107 -18.41 -25.06 21.71
CA ASP A 107 -17.48 -24.86 20.60
C ASP A 107 -17.60 -25.89 19.46
N LYS A 108 -18.21 -27.05 19.73
CA LYS A 108 -18.31 -28.16 18.76
C LYS A 108 -19.72 -28.45 18.23
N LEU A 109 -20.76 -27.81 18.76
CA LEU A 109 -22.15 -28.08 18.36
C LEU A 109 -22.90 -26.85 17.80
N GLY A 110 -22.31 -25.65 17.85
CA GLY A 110 -23.02 -24.39 17.57
C GLY A 110 -22.25 -23.36 16.73
N GLY A 111 -21.39 -23.78 15.80
CA GLY A 111 -20.69 -22.89 14.86
C GLY A 111 -20.79 -23.40 13.43
N GLN A 112 -20.81 -22.48 12.46
CA GLN A 112 -20.72 -22.85 11.04
C GLN A 112 -19.47 -23.72 10.83
N GLN A 113 -19.57 -24.75 9.97
CA GLN A 113 -18.37 -25.37 9.41
C GLN A 113 -17.66 -24.32 8.55
N ALA A 114 -16.77 -23.56 9.16
CA ALA A 114 -15.61 -23.05 8.47
C ALA A 114 -14.96 -24.27 7.81
N MET A 115 -14.87 -24.26 6.48
CA MET A 115 -14.06 -25.27 5.80
C MET A 115 -12.67 -25.15 6.41
N ILE A 116 -12.18 -26.23 7.03
CA ILE A 116 -10.76 -26.33 7.37
C ILE A 116 -10.05 -26.12 6.04
N PRO A 117 -9.30 -25.01 5.85
CA PRO A 117 -8.57 -24.82 4.62
C PRO A 117 -7.56 -25.94 4.57
N THR A 118 -7.77 -26.87 3.64
CA THR A 118 -6.71 -27.84 3.36
C THR A 118 -5.56 -27.00 2.81
N MET A 119 -4.35 -27.35 3.24
CA MET A 119 -3.05 -26.74 2.94
C MET A 119 -3.04 -25.81 1.72
N LEU A 120 -2.37 -24.65 1.86
CA LEU A 120 -1.91 -23.77 0.78
C LEU A 120 -2.03 -24.43 -0.60
N ASP A 121 -2.80 -23.84 -1.52
CA ASP A 121 -2.71 -24.15 -2.95
C ASP A 121 -1.33 -23.69 -3.44
N ILE A 122 -0.31 -24.48 -3.07
CA ILE A 122 1.09 -24.28 -3.41
C ILE A 122 1.17 -24.44 -4.93
N PRO A 123 1.57 -23.40 -5.67
CA PRO A 123 1.79 -23.56 -7.10
C PRO A 123 2.88 -24.62 -7.31
N ASP A 124 2.73 -25.44 -8.35
CA ASP A 124 3.77 -26.36 -8.77
C ASP A 124 5.11 -25.62 -8.86
N LEU A 125 6.20 -26.28 -8.46
CA LEU A 125 7.55 -25.76 -8.63
C LEU A 125 7.73 -25.30 -10.08
N SER A 126 8.40 -24.16 -10.28
CA SER A 126 8.80 -23.75 -11.62
C SER A 126 9.60 -24.87 -12.30
N ALA A 127 9.64 -24.87 -13.63
CA ALA A 127 10.26 -25.95 -14.40
C ALA A 127 11.77 -26.20 -14.11
N ASP A 128 12.41 -25.30 -13.36
CA ASP A 128 13.79 -25.38 -12.87
C ASP A 128 13.93 -25.77 -11.38
N GLY A 129 12.82 -25.97 -10.67
CA GLY A 129 12.80 -26.34 -9.25
C GLY A 129 12.99 -25.18 -8.26
N THR A 130 12.93 -23.92 -8.70
CA THR A 130 13.05 -22.76 -7.81
C THR A 130 11.73 -22.42 -7.09
N LEU A 131 11.82 -21.77 -5.92
CA LEU A 131 10.65 -21.26 -5.21
C LEU A 131 10.24 -19.89 -5.78
N PRO A 132 8.94 -19.62 -5.97
CA PRO A 132 8.49 -18.32 -6.45
C PRO A 132 8.86 -17.20 -5.48
N THR A 133 9.41 -16.10 -6.01
CA THR A 133 9.79 -14.93 -5.21
C THR A 133 8.53 -14.25 -4.64
N PRO A 134 8.45 -13.97 -3.33
CA PRO A 134 7.28 -13.29 -2.79
C PRO A 134 7.17 -11.84 -3.24
N SER A 135 5.93 -11.31 -3.24
CA SER A 135 5.72 -9.88 -3.38
C SER A 135 6.38 -9.11 -2.22
N LYS A 136 6.78 -7.86 -2.46
CA LYS A 136 7.50 -7.00 -1.50
C LYS A 136 6.60 -6.43 -0.37
N ASN A 137 5.62 -7.19 0.08
CA ASN A 137 4.75 -6.81 1.20
C ASN A 137 5.24 -7.39 2.52
N VAL A 138 4.97 -6.68 3.61
CA VAL A 138 5.15 -7.10 5.00
C VAL A 138 3.80 -7.27 5.68
N LEU A 139 3.62 -8.31 6.49
CA LEU A 139 2.47 -8.44 7.40
C LEU A 139 2.94 -8.15 8.82
N ILE A 140 2.45 -7.03 9.39
CA ILE A 140 2.72 -6.62 10.77
C ILE A 140 1.52 -7.07 11.62
N LEU A 141 1.80 -7.95 12.59
CA LEU A 141 0.84 -8.58 13.47
C LEU A 141 1.03 -8.00 14.87
N VAL A 142 -0.02 -7.36 15.42
CA VAL A 142 0.06 -6.57 16.65
C VAL A 142 -1.09 -6.89 17.61
N GLU A 143 -0.95 -6.66 18.91
CA GLU A 143 -2.06 -6.86 19.85
C GLU A 143 -3.14 -5.77 19.70
N ASP A 144 -2.71 -4.51 19.69
CA ASP A 144 -3.57 -3.35 19.48
C ASP A 144 -3.07 -2.47 18.33
N THR A 145 -3.87 -2.38 17.27
CA THR A 145 -3.60 -1.53 16.10
C THR A 145 -3.65 -0.03 16.40
N GLY A 146 -4.24 0.38 17.53
CA GLY A 146 -4.28 1.77 17.99
C GLY A 146 -3.06 2.20 18.81
N ALA A 147 -2.17 1.28 19.20
CA ALA A 147 -1.06 1.60 20.08
C ALA A 147 -0.02 2.53 19.39
N PRO A 148 0.48 3.60 20.05
CA PRO A 148 1.34 4.60 19.41
C PRO A 148 2.61 4.03 18.75
N PHE A 149 3.20 2.98 19.33
CA PHE A 149 4.41 2.36 18.78
C PHE A 149 4.13 1.59 17.47
N VAL A 150 2.89 1.11 17.24
CA VAL A 150 2.51 0.40 15.99
C VAL A 150 2.57 1.36 14.80
N LEU A 151 2.21 2.62 15.02
CA LEU A 151 2.42 3.68 14.03
C LEU A 151 3.92 3.77 13.71
N THR A 152 4.78 3.90 14.72
CA THR A 152 6.24 3.98 14.56
C THR A 152 6.84 2.77 13.83
N LEU A 153 6.33 1.56 14.11
CA LEU A 153 6.73 0.33 13.42
C LEU A 153 6.32 0.36 11.94
N GLY A 154 5.12 0.85 11.62
CA GLY A 154 4.71 1.11 10.23
C GLY A 154 5.56 2.19 9.54
N GLN A 155 5.87 3.28 10.25
CA GLN A 155 6.73 4.36 9.73
C GLN A 155 8.13 3.85 9.36
N PHE A 156 8.69 2.91 10.12
CA PHE A 156 9.99 2.28 9.83
C PHE A 156 10.00 1.54 8.48
N PHE A 157 8.91 0.84 8.11
CA PHE A 157 8.77 0.21 6.78
C PHE A 157 8.45 1.24 5.69
N GLY A 158 7.55 2.19 5.97
CA GLY A 158 7.17 3.25 5.04
C GLY A 158 8.35 4.13 4.61
N GLN A 159 9.23 4.50 5.53
CA GLN A 159 10.45 5.28 5.24
C GLN A 159 11.42 4.55 4.29
N GLN A 160 11.37 3.22 4.26
CA GLN A 160 12.13 2.37 3.34
C GLN A 160 11.38 2.06 2.04
N ARG A 161 10.17 2.63 1.84
CA ARG A 161 9.24 2.33 0.73
C ARG A 161 8.93 0.83 0.62
N ILE A 162 8.74 0.18 1.76
CA ILE A 162 8.30 -1.21 1.86
C ILE A 162 6.79 -1.22 2.14
N ASP A 163 6.00 -1.83 1.25
CA ASP A 163 4.57 -2.01 1.46
C ASP A 163 4.30 -2.88 2.70
N TYR A 164 3.37 -2.44 3.55
CA TYR A 164 3.02 -3.17 4.76
C TYR A 164 1.51 -3.19 5.01
N LYS A 165 1.03 -4.25 5.65
CA LYS A 165 -0.32 -4.31 6.23
C LYS A 165 -0.22 -4.58 7.73
N ILE A 166 -0.89 -3.75 8.52
CA ILE A 166 -1.10 -3.98 9.95
C ILE A 166 -2.38 -4.81 10.14
N LEU A 167 -2.36 -5.75 11.09
CA LEU A 167 -3.49 -6.60 11.48
C LEU A 167 -3.41 -6.90 12.99
N ALA A 168 -4.55 -6.90 13.70
CA ALA A 168 -4.55 -7.37 15.09
C ALA A 168 -4.37 -8.90 15.14
N THR A 169 -3.60 -9.43 16.08
CA THR A 169 -3.36 -10.89 16.24
C THR A 169 -4.64 -11.68 16.51
N LYS A 170 -5.65 -11.03 17.10
CA LYS A 170 -7.00 -11.58 17.30
C LYS A 170 -7.79 -11.75 15.99
N ASP A 171 -7.56 -10.89 14.99
CA ASP A 171 -8.27 -10.90 13.71
C ASP A 171 -7.83 -12.08 12.82
N ASP A 172 -8.65 -12.46 11.85
CA ASP A 172 -8.32 -13.56 10.96
C ASP A 172 -7.23 -13.20 9.95
N LEU A 173 -6.31 -14.15 9.73
CA LEU A 173 -5.21 -13.97 8.79
C LEU A 173 -5.77 -13.70 7.37
N PRO A 174 -5.26 -12.68 6.67
CA PRO A 174 -5.58 -12.50 5.26
C PRO A 174 -5.06 -13.68 4.44
N ARG A 175 -5.58 -13.83 3.21
CA ARG A 175 -4.98 -14.77 2.24
C ARG A 175 -3.50 -14.43 2.06
N LEU A 176 -2.63 -15.39 2.41
CA LEU A 176 -1.17 -15.27 2.33
C LEU A 176 -0.62 -15.52 0.91
N THR A 177 -1.47 -15.99 -0.01
CA THR A 177 -1.19 -16.10 -1.44
C THR A 177 -1.95 -15.04 -2.24
N SER A 178 -1.41 -14.70 -3.41
CA SER A 178 -2.07 -13.90 -4.43
C SER A 178 -3.34 -14.59 -4.96
N VAL A 179 -4.25 -13.79 -5.52
CA VAL A 179 -5.50 -14.27 -6.14
C VAL A 179 -5.31 -14.59 -7.62
N GLU A 180 -4.30 -13.99 -8.27
CA GLU A 180 -4.12 -14.02 -9.72
C GLU A 180 -3.31 -15.24 -10.19
N ASP A 181 -2.30 -15.63 -9.39
CA ASP A 181 -1.28 -16.62 -9.73
C ASP A 181 -0.97 -17.60 -8.57
N ASN A 182 -1.69 -17.51 -7.44
CA ASN A 182 -1.40 -18.21 -6.18
C ASN A 182 0.01 -17.97 -5.59
N GLY A 183 0.77 -16.99 -6.08
CA GLY A 183 2.12 -16.68 -5.61
C GLY A 183 2.19 -16.23 -4.15
N PRO A 184 3.34 -16.38 -3.46
CA PRO A 184 3.53 -15.93 -2.09
C PRO A 184 3.43 -14.40 -1.97
N LYS A 185 2.55 -13.91 -1.08
CA LYS A 185 2.21 -12.48 -1.01
C LYS A 185 3.13 -11.65 -0.10
N TYR A 186 3.73 -12.29 0.90
CA TYR A 186 4.47 -11.62 1.98
C TYR A 186 5.92 -12.09 2.05
N SER A 187 6.84 -11.13 2.14
CA SER A 187 8.30 -11.33 2.22
C SER A 187 8.86 -11.31 3.64
N LEU A 188 8.06 -10.91 4.63
CA LEU A 188 8.42 -10.84 6.04
C LEU A 188 7.15 -10.81 6.90
N PHE A 189 7.20 -11.46 8.06
CA PHE A 189 6.21 -11.27 9.14
C PHE A 189 6.87 -10.51 10.29
N VAL A 190 6.14 -9.55 10.85
CA VAL A 190 6.65 -8.67 11.91
C VAL A 190 5.71 -8.72 13.10
N PHE A 191 6.26 -8.80 14.31
CA PHE A 191 5.51 -8.72 15.55
C PHE A 191 5.97 -7.54 16.41
N ASP A 192 4.99 -6.90 17.05
CA ASP A 192 5.19 -5.86 18.07
C ASP A 192 5.83 -6.40 19.35
N ASP A 193 5.46 -7.62 19.72
CA ASP A 193 5.99 -8.38 20.84
C ASP A 193 6.17 -9.83 20.38
N PHE A 194 7.36 -10.37 20.57
CA PHE A 194 7.66 -11.77 20.30
C PHE A 194 6.71 -12.71 21.05
N VAL A 195 6.27 -12.33 22.25
CA VAL A 195 5.36 -13.17 23.02
C VAL A 195 3.94 -13.18 22.42
N ASN A 196 3.55 -12.19 21.61
CA ASN A 196 2.31 -12.23 20.81
C ASN A 196 2.38 -13.26 19.67
N TYR A 197 3.56 -13.50 19.09
CA TYR A 197 3.79 -14.66 18.22
C TYR A 197 3.73 -15.98 19.02
N LEU A 198 4.24 -16.00 20.25
CA LEU A 198 4.21 -17.19 21.08
C LEU A 198 2.79 -17.58 21.50
N SER A 199 1.95 -16.62 21.90
CA SER A 199 0.57 -16.84 22.38
C SER A 199 -0.48 -16.95 21.27
N MET A 200 -0.11 -16.76 20.00
CA MET A 200 -1.03 -16.87 18.86
C MET A 200 -1.75 -18.23 18.83
N PRO A 201 -3.09 -18.29 18.57
CA PRO A 201 -3.83 -19.54 18.48
C PRO A 201 -3.22 -20.56 17.52
N ASP A 202 -3.08 -21.81 17.96
CA ASP A 202 -2.38 -22.89 17.25
C ASP A 202 -2.78 -23.06 15.78
N SER A 203 -4.06 -22.85 15.46
CA SER A 203 -4.58 -22.92 14.09
C SER A 203 -3.99 -21.83 13.19
N LYS A 204 -3.96 -20.58 13.65
CA LYS A 204 -3.38 -19.43 12.93
C LYS A 204 -1.86 -19.56 12.86
N LYS A 205 -1.23 -19.91 13.99
CA LYS A 205 0.23 -20.07 14.12
C LYS A 205 0.76 -21.17 13.21
N ARG A 206 0.03 -22.30 13.07
CA ARG A 206 0.36 -23.37 12.12
C ARG A 206 0.40 -22.89 10.67
N VAL A 207 -0.63 -22.17 10.22
CA VAL A 207 -0.71 -21.65 8.83
C VAL A 207 0.44 -20.69 8.53
N LEU A 208 0.75 -19.79 9.46
CA LEU A 208 1.89 -18.87 9.33
C LEU A 208 3.22 -19.63 9.31
N ASN A 209 3.40 -20.61 10.20
CA ASN A 209 4.63 -21.39 10.28
C ASN A 209 4.85 -22.30 9.06
N GLU A 210 3.79 -22.90 8.51
CA GLU A 210 3.84 -23.65 7.25
C GLU A 210 4.28 -22.74 6.09
N TYR A 211 3.70 -21.53 5.97
CA TYR A 211 4.11 -20.55 4.97
C TYR A 211 5.59 -20.14 5.13
N CYS A 212 6.02 -19.75 6.32
CA CYS A 212 7.39 -19.34 6.62
C CYS A 212 8.40 -20.45 6.34
N SER A 213 8.10 -21.69 6.78
CA SER A 213 8.96 -22.86 6.60
C SER A 213 9.04 -23.30 5.14
N TYR A 214 7.95 -23.15 4.37
CA TYR A 214 7.93 -23.47 2.94
C TYR A 214 8.71 -22.44 2.11
N TYR A 215 8.31 -21.17 2.16
CA TYR A 215 8.90 -20.07 1.35
C TYR A 215 10.22 -19.50 1.91
N LYS A 216 10.73 -20.07 3.01
CA LYS A 216 11.97 -19.63 3.72
C LYS A 216 11.92 -18.17 4.17
N ILE A 217 10.75 -17.73 4.62
CA ILE A 217 10.50 -16.38 5.13
C ILE A 217 10.70 -16.35 6.64
N GLY A 218 11.46 -15.37 7.11
CA GLY A 218 11.74 -15.18 8.52
C GLY A 218 10.70 -14.33 9.26
N ILE A 219 10.90 -14.22 10.57
CA ILE A 219 10.08 -13.38 11.48
C ILE A 219 10.98 -12.34 12.15
N LEU A 220 10.58 -11.07 12.09
CA LEU A 220 11.16 -10.01 12.90
C LEU A 220 10.21 -9.74 14.08
N ALA A 221 10.71 -9.68 15.31
CA ALA A 221 9.88 -9.38 16.48
C ALA A 221 10.57 -8.37 17.39
N MET A 222 9.85 -7.36 17.86
CA MET A 222 10.32 -6.54 18.98
C MET A 222 9.95 -7.24 20.29
N THR A 223 10.38 -6.71 21.42
CA THR A 223 9.95 -7.17 22.75
C THR A 223 9.94 -5.96 23.69
N GLN A 224 8.75 -5.49 24.01
CA GLN A 224 8.54 -4.34 24.88
C GLN A 224 8.18 -4.75 26.30
N SER A 225 8.50 -3.88 27.23
CA SER A 225 8.36 -4.08 28.68
C SER A 225 6.95 -3.70 29.22
N THR A 226 5.94 -3.82 28.35
CA THR A 226 4.53 -3.48 28.62
C THR A 226 3.81 -4.51 29.49
N ARG A 227 4.38 -5.70 29.66
CA ARG A 227 3.83 -6.81 30.45
C ARG A 227 3.97 -6.57 31.95
N SER A 228 3.13 -7.22 32.76
CA SER A 228 3.09 -7.02 34.21
C SER A 228 4.24 -7.68 34.98
N GLY A 229 4.88 -8.71 34.41
CA GLY A 229 6.00 -9.42 35.01
C GLY A 229 7.39 -8.88 34.62
N GLU A 230 8.36 -8.99 35.53
CA GLU A 230 9.76 -8.63 35.27
C GLU A 230 10.51 -9.71 34.44
N ILE A 231 10.09 -10.98 34.54
CA ILE A 231 10.74 -12.13 33.92
C ILE A 231 9.69 -13.07 33.30
N GLU A 232 9.90 -13.49 32.05
CA GLU A 232 9.14 -14.57 31.38
C GLU A 232 10.06 -15.76 31.05
N LEU A 233 9.60 -16.98 31.34
CA LEU A 233 10.35 -18.23 31.14
C LEU A 233 9.64 -19.15 30.15
N PHE A 234 10.27 -19.37 28.99
CA PHE A 234 9.77 -20.26 27.95
C PHE A 234 10.57 -21.57 27.98
N SER A 235 10.19 -22.47 28.89
CA SER A 235 10.91 -23.72 29.16
C SER A 235 11.07 -24.64 27.94
N ASP A 236 10.13 -24.62 27.00
CA ASP A 236 10.20 -25.41 25.76
C ASP A 236 11.20 -24.82 24.77
N LEU A 237 11.29 -23.48 24.71
CA LEU A 237 12.24 -22.76 23.87
C LEU A 237 13.63 -22.67 24.50
N LYS A 238 13.77 -22.99 25.80
CA LYS A 238 14.98 -22.74 26.59
C LYS A 238 15.43 -21.27 26.54
N LEU A 239 14.43 -20.38 26.60
CA LEU A 239 14.58 -18.93 26.52
C LEU A 239 13.98 -18.27 27.77
N LYS A 240 14.78 -17.44 28.44
CA LYS A 240 14.35 -16.47 29.45
C LYS A 240 14.35 -15.08 28.82
N ILE A 241 13.31 -14.31 29.08
CA ILE A 241 13.25 -12.87 28.78
C ILE A 241 13.15 -12.13 30.12
N GLN A 242 13.87 -11.02 30.26
CA GLN A 242 13.78 -10.15 31.44
C GLN A 242 13.61 -8.70 30.98
N HIS A 243 12.64 -7.99 31.57
CA HIS A 243 12.16 -6.67 31.15
C HIS A 243 12.53 -5.58 32.16
N ARG A 244 12.05 -4.34 31.93
CA ARG A 244 12.27 -3.17 32.81
C ARG A 244 13.74 -2.90 33.15
N MET A 245 14.61 -3.16 32.18
CA MET A 245 16.06 -3.02 32.34
C MET A 245 16.52 -1.60 31.99
N LYS A 246 17.26 -0.97 32.92
CA LYS A 246 18.06 0.21 32.63
C LYS A 246 19.46 -0.22 32.21
N LEU A 247 19.81 0.10 30.97
CA LEU A 247 21.01 -0.40 30.31
C LEU A 247 21.94 0.73 29.86
N GLN A 248 23.21 0.41 29.66
CA GLN A 248 24.24 1.29 29.14
C GLN A 248 25.20 0.51 28.24
N HIS A 249 25.82 1.22 27.32
CA HIS A 249 26.61 0.67 26.22
C HIS A 249 25.79 -0.16 25.22
N TYR A 250 26.15 -0.13 23.93
CA TYR A 250 25.52 -0.94 22.88
C TYR A 250 26.61 -1.38 21.89
N LYS A 251 26.71 -2.69 21.66
CA LYS A 251 27.73 -3.29 20.79
C LYS A 251 27.14 -4.42 19.95
N LEU A 252 27.39 -4.40 18.64
CA LEU A 252 27.03 -5.50 17.74
C LEU A 252 28.01 -6.67 17.90
N GLU A 253 27.56 -7.92 17.74
CA GLU A 253 28.39 -9.13 17.74
C GLU A 253 29.14 -9.27 16.39
N PRO A 254 30.46 -9.03 16.31
CA PRO A 254 31.16 -8.91 15.02
C PRO A 254 31.20 -10.18 14.18
N SER A 255 31.04 -11.36 14.78
CA SER A 255 30.97 -12.65 14.06
C SER A 255 29.60 -12.96 13.46
N SER A 256 28.57 -12.15 13.71
CA SER A 256 27.23 -12.40 13.16
C SER A 256 27.17 -12.16 11.65
N PRO A 257 26.63 -13.11 10.86
CA PRO A 257 26.62 -13.03 9.40
C PRO A 257 25.53 -12.12 8.82
N ILE A 258 24.75 -11.43 9.66
CA ILE A 258 23.62 -10.59 9.19
C ILE A 258 24.05 -9.16 8.85
N TRP A 259 25.21 -8.71 9.35
CA TRP A 259 25.63 -7.32 9.22
C TRP A 259 25.93 -6.94 7.78
N ARG A 260 25.28 -5.88 7.32
CA ARG A 260 25.41 -5.36 5.97
C ARG A 260 25.38 -3.83 5.99
N VAL A 261 24.37 -3.25 6.62
CA VAL A 261 24.28 -1.82 6.94
C VAL A 261 25.09 -1.52 8.20
N GLY A 262 24.93 -2.30 9.28
CA GLY A 262 25.62 -2.07 10.55
C GLY A 262 27.12 -2.32 10.50
N LYS A 263 27.89 -1.47 11.19
CA LYS A 263 29.34 -1.60 11.32
C LYS A 263 29.70 -2.12 12.73
N PRO A 264 30.07 -3.41 12.88
CA PRO A 264 30.12 -4.03 14.20
C PRO A 264 31.29 -3.60 15.09
N ASP A 265 32.29 -2.94 14.53
CA ASP A 265 33.42 -2.38 15.29
C ASP A 265 33.07 -1.07 16.02
N ALA A 266 31.89 -0.48 15.75
CA ALA A 266 31.43 0.74 16.41
C ALA A 266 30.72 0.41 17.74
N GLU A 267 31.14 1.06 18.83
CA GLU A 267 30.57 0.88 20.17
C GLU A 267 29.92 2.17 20.65
N TYR A 268 28.68 2.07 21.15
CA TYR A 268 28.01 3.19 21.83
C TYR A 268 28.33 3.04 23.31
N LEU A 269 28.83 4.10 23.95
CA LEU A 269 29.31 4.05 25.33
C LEU A 269 28.45 4.87 26.31
N GLU A 270 27.34 5.43 25.84
CA GLU A 270 26.42 6.20 26.68
C GLU A 270 25.33 5.28 27.29
N GLN A 271 24.52 5.87 28.16
CA GLN A 271 23.32 5.21 28.69
C GLN A 271 22.30 5.00 27.57
N LEU A 272 21.60 3.86 27.57
CA LEU A 272 20.52 3.62 26.61
C LEU A 272 19.27 4.44 27.00
N PRO A 273 18.43 4.84 26.03
CA PRO A 273 17.19 5.57 26.31
C PRO A 273 16.18 4.66 27.02
N SER A 274 15.44 5.22 27.98
CA SER A 274 14.41 4.51 28.77
C SER A 274 14.94 3.44 29.74
N GLN A 275 14.04 2.94 30.59
CA GLN A 275 14.26 1.79 31.48
C GLN A 275 13.46 0.57 31.02
N GLU A 276 12.86 0.62 29.83
CA GLU A 276 11.93 -0.40 29.30
C GLU A 276 12.62 -1.44 28.39
N TRP A 277 13.93 -1.64 28.55
CA TRP A 277 14.66 -2.66 27.76
C TRP A 277 14.34 -4.07 28.23
N SER A 278 14.38 -4.99 27.27
CA SER A 278 14.30 -6.43 27.46
C SER A 278 15.62 -7.09 27.07
N VAL A 279 16.03 -8.11 27.82
CA VAL A 279 17.23 -8.93 27.55
C VAL A 279 16.88 -10.40 27.43
N PHE A 280 17.71 -11.14 26.72
CA PHE A 280 17.49 -12.55 26.38
C PHE A 280 18.60 -13.43 26.98
N THR A 281 18.21 -14.44 27.76
CA THR A 281 19.11 -15.50 28.23
C THR A 281 18.62 -16.82 27.65
N ALA A 282 19.39 -17.42 26.74
CA ALA A 282 19.03 -18.65 26.04
C ALA A 282 20.12 -19.73 26.21
N SER A 283 19.71 -20.98 26.40
CA SER A 283 20.64 -22.12 26.52
C SER A 283 20.58 -23.11 25.35
N HIS A 284 19.66 -22.94 24.39
CA HIS A 284 19.58 -23.77 23.18
C HIS A 284 20.44 -23.18 22.03
N PRO A 285 21.26 -23.98 21.32
CA PRO A 285 22.24 -23.50 20.33
C PRO A 285 21.66 -22.89 19.04
N THR A 286 20.34 -22.90 18.85
CA THR A 286 19.66 -22.14 17.78
C THR A 286 19.81 -20.64 17.98
N TYR A 287 19.91 -20.19 19.23
CA TYR A 287 19.96 -18.77 19.58
C TYR A 287 21.40 -18.27 19.55
N ARG A 288 21.64 -17.20 18.79
CA ARG A 288 22.92 -16.50 18.70
C ARG A 288 22.74 -15.03 19.10
N PRO A 289 23.55 -14.48 20.00
CA PRO A 289 23.54 -13.05 20.28
C PRO A 289 23.77 -12.24 19.00
N LEU A 290 23.09 -11.11 18.90
CA LEU A 290 23.33 -10.09 17.88
C LEU A 290 23.88 -8.81 18.51
N VAL A 291 23.36 -8.43 19.67
CA VAL A 291 23.73 -7.18 20.33
C VAL A 291 23.93 -7.40 21.83
N TYR A 292 25.03 -6.84 22.33
CA TYR A 292 25.37 -6.79 23.74
C TYR A 292 25.15 -5.40 24.33
N SER A 293 24.82 -5.37 25.62
CA SER A 293 24.73 -4.18 26.45
C SER A 293 25.14 -4.53 27.89
N THR A 294 25.25 -3.54 28.77
CA THR A 294 25.58 -3.73 30.18
C THR A 294 24.52 -3.11 31.08
N VAL A 295 24.28 -3.72 32.25
CA VAL A 295 23.34 -3.17 33.24
C VAL A 295 23.87 -1.83 33.76
N ALA A 296 23.04 -0.79 33.77
CA ALA A 296 23.41 0.51 34.34
C ALA A 296 23.66 0.38 35.86
N GLY A 297 24.69 1.06 36.37
CA GLY A 297 25.13 0.90 37.76
C GLY A 297 24.06 1.20 38.81
N ASP A 298 23.18 2.16 38.52
CA ASP A 298 22.07 2.61 39.37
C ASP A 298 20.76 1.84 39.19
N TRP A 299 20.72 0.81 38.33
CA TRP A 299 19.55 -0.05 38.19
C TRP A 299 19.30 -0.89 39.46
N GLN A 300 18.04 -0.94 39.92
CA GLN A 300 17.65 -1.55 41.20
C GLN A 300 16.89 -2.89 41.06
N GLY A 301 16.68 -3.39 39.84
CA GLY A 301 16.01 -4.69 39.60
C GLY A 301 16.89 -5.91 39.85
N THR A 302 16.38 -7.12 39.57
CA THR A 302 17.04 -8.38 39.93
C THR A 302 18.26 -8.67 39.03
N LYS A 303 19.47 -8.65 39.63
CA LYS A 303 20.76 -8.76 38.92
C LYS A 303 21.31 -10.18 38.74
N GLU A 304 20.72 -11.19 39.38
CA GLU A 304 21.34 -12.50 39.62
C GLU A 304 21.63 -13.34 38.35
N ASP A 305 20.93 -13.06 37.24
CA ASP A 305 20.96 -13.88 36.00
C ASP A 305 21.34 -13.11 34.72
N VAL A 306 21.75 -11.84 34.81
CA VAL A 306 21.71 -10.92 33.63
C VAL A 306 23.06 -10.78 32.90
N ASN A 307 24.18 -10.96 33.61
CA ASN A 307 25.54 -10.81 33.07
C ASN A 307 26.22 -12.16 32.76
N VAL A 308 25.46 -13.13 32.23
CA VAL A 308 25.94 -14.51 32.00
C VAL A 308 26.93 -14.60 30.84
N THR A 309 26.96 -13.63 29.93
CA THR A 309 27.91 -13.62 28.81
C THR A 309 29.16 -12.77 29.12
N LYS A 310 30.30 -13.14 28.51
CA LYS A 310 31.57 -12.41 28.59
C LYS A 310 31.46 -10.91 28.23
N TYR A 311 30.43 -10.54 27.45
CA TYR A 311 30.22 -9.18 26.93
C TYR A 311 29.00 -8.48 27.54
N GLY A 312 28.38 -9.05 28.59
CA GLY A 312 27.22 -8.49 29.28
C GLY A 312 25.89 -9.17 28.94
N CYS A 313 24.83 -8.37 28.87
CA CYS A 313 23.45 -8.78 28.57
C CYS A 313 23.23 -8.83 27.05
N VAL A 314 22.37 -9.74 26.57
CA VAL A 314 21.99 -9.80 25.14
C VAL A 314 20.69 -9.04 24.93
N VAL A 315 20.72 -7.93 24.17
CA VAL A 315 19.54 -7.09 23.87
C VAL A 315 18.94 -7.34 22.48
N ALA A 316 19.58 -8.14 21.65
CA ALA A 316 18.98 -8.69 20.44
C ALA A 316 19.55 -10.07 20.12
N ILE A 317 18.73 -10.98 19.63
CA ILE A 317 19.07 -12.39 19.44
C ILE A 317 18.51 -12.94 18.12
N HIS A 318 19.27 -13.85 17.50
CA HIS A 318 18.96 -14.52 16.25
C HIS A 318 18.63 -15.98 16.54
N ASP A 319 17.40 -16.39 16.28
CA ASP A 319 17.00 -17.79 16.21
C ASP A 319 17.28 -18.33 14.80
N LEU A 320 18.21 -19.27 14.70
CA LEU A 320 18.56 -19.95 13.44
C LEU A 320 17.45 -20.89 12.93
N GLY A 321 16.39 -21.12 13.71
CA GLY A 321 15.26 -21.95 13.36
C GLY A 321 15.54 -23.45 13.47
N PHE A 322 16.47 -23.90 14.32
CA PHE A 322 16.75 -25.34 14.47
C PHE A 322 15.55 -26.15 15.01
N MET A 323 14.61 -25.49 15.70
CA MET A 323 13.42 -26.12 16.29
C MET A 323 12.23 -26.20 15.31
N ASP A 324 11.96 -25.13 14.53
CA ASP A 324 10.77 -25.00 13.69
C ASP A 324 11.06 -24.69 12.20
N LYS A 325 12.33 -24.59 11.82
CA LYS A 325 12.85 -24.22 10.48
C LYS A 325 12.55 -22.77 10.07
N ILE A 326 12.20 -21.90 11.02
CA ILE A 326 11.90 -20.48 10.79
C ILE A 326 12.98 -19.63 11.44
N LYS A 327 13.74 -18.89 10.63
CA LYS A 327 14.71 -17.91 11.12
C LYS A 327 13.98 -16.74 11.77
N LYS A 328 14.45 -16.26 12.93
CA LYS A 328 13.84 -15.12 13.62
C LYS A 328 14.92 -14.18 14.14
N ILE A 329 14.63 -12.89 14.14
CA ILE A 329 15.44 -11.89 14.85
C ILE A 329 14.52 -11.19 15.84
N ILE A 330 14.94 -11.16 17.10
CA ILE A 330 14.18 -10.61 18.21
C ILE A 330 15.00 -9.46 18.80
N ILE A 331 14.40 -8.27 18.90
CA ILE A 331 15.04 -7.04 19.40
C ILE A 331 14.36 -6.62 20.70
N GLY A 332 15.15 -6.46 21.76
CA GLY A 332 14.70 -6.23 23.14
C GLY A 332 14.36 -4.78 23.48
N TYR A 333 13.87 -4.00 22.51
CA TYR A 333 13.30 -2.67 22.71
C TYR A 333 12.57 -2.25 21.42
N ASP A 334 12.07 -1.02 21.35
CA ASP A 334 11.46 -0.45 20.16
C ASP A 334 12.45 -0.25 18.99
N ILE A 335 11.94 -0.33 17.76
CA ILE A 335 12.68 -0.21 16.50
C ILE A 335 13.13 1.22 16.19
N ASN A 336 12.47 2.23 16.77
CA ASN A 336 12.74 3.64 16.52
C ASN A 336 14.06 4.12 17.14
N PHE A 337 14.61 3.41 18.11
CA PHE A 337 15.97 3.67 18.57
C PHE A 337 16.94 3.42 17.43
N TRP A 338 17.80 4.38 17.12
CA TRP A 338 18.49 4.44 15.84
C TRP A 338 19.47 3.27 15.59
N LEU A 339 20.07 2.70 16.65
CA LEU A 339 20.85 1.46 16.55
C LEU A 339 19.95 0.24 16.26
N ASN A 340 18.77 0.15 16.91
CA ASN A 340 17.79 -0.88 16.59
C ASN A 340 17.26 -0.72 15.15
N SER A 341 17.13 0.51 14.63
CA SER A 341 16.80 0.75 13.22
C SER A 341 17.85 0.16 12.27
N ILE A 342 19.14 0.30 12.58
CA ILE A 342 20.24 -0.32 11.81
C ILE A 342 20.11 -1.86 11.85
N VAL A 343 19.98 -2.44 13.06
CA VAL A 343 19.79 -3.89 13.24
C VAL A 343 18.55 -4.38 12.49
N GLY A 344 17.48 -3.57 12.47
CA GLY A 344 16.25 -3.82 11.75
C GLY A 344 16.42 -3.89 10.23
N MET A 345 17.21 -3.00 9.62
CA MET A 345 17.48 -3.05 8.17
C MET A 345 18.24 -4.32 7.76
N ASP A 346 19.20 -4.71 8.58
CA ASP A 346 19.96 -5.95 8.37
C ASP A 346 19.09 -7.19 8.62
N ALA A 347 18.23 -7.14 9.63
CA ALA A 347 17.24 -8.18 9.89
C ALA A 347 16.22 -8.32 8.74
N ILE A 348 15.66 -7.21 8.23
CA ILE A 348 14.76 -7.21 7.05
C ILE A 348 15.47 -7.86 5.87
N THR A 349 16.70 -7.44 5.57
CA THR A 349 17.48 -7.96 4.43
C THR A 349 17.73 -9.46 4.59
N TYR A 350 18.17 -9.91 5.77
CA TYR A 350 18.49 -11.30 6.05
C TYR A 350 17.26 -12.22 6.08
N LEU A 351 16.16 -11.79 6.72
CA LEU A 351 14.94 -12.59 6.91
C LEU A 351 14.07 -12.67 5.65
N SER A 352 14.20 -11.72 4.72
CA SER A 352 13.55 -11.73 3.40
C SER A 352 14.42 -12.33 2.28
N ASN A 353 15.57 -12.92 2.62
CA ASN A 353 16.58 -13.42 1.67
C ASN A 353 17.00 -12.36 0.63
N GLY A 354 17.06 -11.09 1.04
CA GLY A 354 17.44 -9.94 0.22
C GLY A 354 16.27 -9.23 -0.50
N ASN A 355 15.06 -9.80 -0.56
CA ASN A 355 13.97 -9.27 -1.39
C ASN A 355 13.51 -7.85 -0.98
N LEU A 356 13.59 -7.53 0.32
CA LEU A 356 13.23 -6.23 0.89
C LEU A 356 14.46 -5.32 1.15
N GLY A 357 15.67 -5.77 0.84
CA GLY A 357 16.91 -5.06 1.22
C GLY A 357 17.22 -3.86 0.32
N LEU A 358 17.26 -2.65 0.90
CA LEU A 358 17.75 -1.46 0.20
C LEU A 358 19.23 -1.58 -0.19
N THR A 359 19.66 -0.93 -1.28
CA THR A 359 21.09 -0.83 -1.64
C THR A 359 21.91 -0.17 -0.51
N LEU A 360 23.22 -0.45 -0.46
CA LEU A 360 24.16 0.25 0.43
C LEU A 360 24.63 1.60 -0.15
N ASP A 361 24.40 1.86 -1.44
CA ASP A 361 24.74 3.14 -2.05
C ASP A 361 23.77 4.25 -1.61
N ARG A 362 24.30 5.44 -1.35
CA ARG A 362 23.55 6.66 -1.07
C ARG A 362 23.97 7.75 -2.04
N TYR A 363 23.02 8.26 -2.81
CA TYR A 363 23.23 9.33 -3.77
C TYR A 363 22.81 10.65 -3.11
N LEU A 364 23.78 11.52 -2.82
CA LEU A 364 23.57 12.77 -2.08
C LEU A 364 23.77 13.98 -2.99
N GLN A 365 22.77 14.85 -3.03
CA GLN A 365 22.83 16.21 -3.56
C GLN A 365 22.29 17.16 -2.48
N VAL A 366 22.91 18.34 -2.35
CA VAL A 366 22.41 19.41 -1.50
C VAL A 366 22.38 20.68 -2.33
N ASP A 367 21.16 21.16 -2.57
CA ASP A 367 20.89 22.36 -3.33
C ASP A 367 20.83 23.56 -2.39
N VAL A 368 21.58 24.60 -2.71
CA VAL A 368 21.58 25.90 -2.02
C VAL A 368 20.83 26.88 -2.91
N ASP A 369 19.55 27.03 -2.65
CA ASP A 369 18.71 28.01 -3.34
C ASP A 369 19.07 29.44 -2.84
N ASP A 370 18.52 30.46 -3.51
CA ASP A 370 18.63 31.88 -3.11
C ASP A 370 20.06 32.48 -3.09
N MET A 371 21.03 31.98 -3.86
CA MET A 371 22.34 32.63 -3.96
C MET A 371 22.23 34.05 -4.54
N PHE A 372 22.81 35.00 -3.81
CA PHE A 372 22.67 36.46 -3.97
C PHE A 372 21.29 37.03 -3.61
N VAL A 373 20.32 36.23 -3.16
CA VAL A 373 18.97 36.70 -2.78
C VAL A 373 18.86 36.74 -1.26
N GLY A 374 18.50 37.90 -0.72
CA GLY A 374 18.37 38.07 0.73
C GLY A 374 18.53 39.51 1.18
N LYS A 375 17.92 39.84 2.33
CA LYS A 375 18.04 41.15 2.98
C LYS A 375 19.42 41.34 3.58
N THR A 376 19.86 42.59 3.71
CA THR A 376 21.06 42.97 4.47
C THR A 376 21.02 42.39 5.88
N GLY A 377 22.11 41.78 6.31
CA GLY A 377 22.30 41.14 7.62
C GLY A 377 22.27 39.60 7.59
N ILE A 378 21.85 38.98 6.48
CA ILE A 378 21.79 37.51 6.33
C ILE A 378 22.48 36.98 5.07
N ARG A 379 23.22 37.83 4.35
CA ARG A 379 23.93 37.44 3.11
C ARG A 379 25.30 36.84 3.43
N THR A 380 25.85 36.11 2.47
CA THR A 380 27.18 35.49 2.57
C THR A 380 28.27 36.56 2.76
N LEU A 381 29.14 36.38 3.74
CA LEU A 381 30.39 37.15 3.90
C LEU A 381 31.58 36.35 3.34
N ILE A 382 32.75 36.98 3.16
CA ILE A 382 33.99 36.30 2.71
C ILE A 382 34.27 35.04 3.55
N LYS A 383 34.18 35.15 4.88
CA LYS A 383 34.39 34.04 5.82
C LYS A 383 33.44 32.85 5.59
N ASP A 384 32.23 33.11 5.11
CA ASP A 384 31.19 32.10 4.92
C ASP A 384 31.39 31.41 3.56
N ALA A 385 31.74 32.17 2.52
CA ALA A 385 32.16 31.65 1.21
C ALA A 385 33.38 30.71 1.31
N ASP A 386 34.41 31.13 2.05
CA ASP A 386 35.59 30.30 2.29
C ASP A 386 35.26 29.08 3.18
N ALA A 387 34.36 29.22 4.15
CA ALA A 387 33.89 28.10 4.97
C ALA A 387 33.06 27.08 4.16
N MET A 388 32.21 27.51 3.22
CA MET A 388 31.50 26.62 2.29
C MET A 388 32.48 25.77 1.48
N ALA A 389 33.55 26.38 0.96
CA ALA A 389 34.60 25.67 0.23
C ALA A 389 35.38 24.70 1.13
N ALA A 390 35.75 25.11 2.35
CA ALA A 390 36.45 24.24 3.30
C ALA A 390 35.59 23.05 3.75
N SER A 391 34.31 23.30 4.03
CA SER A 391 33.30 22.28 4.40
C SER A 391 33.13 21.23 3.31
N GLN A 392 33.02 21.69 2.05
CA GLN A 392 32.94 20.83 0.87
C GLN A 392 34.11 19.84 0.80
N GLU A 393 35.35 20.28 1.06
CA GLU A 393 36.52 19.40 1.04
C GLU A 393 36.58 18.41 2.22
N LYS A 394 35.96 18.72 3.37
CA LYS A 394 35.79 17.75 4.46
C LYS A 394 34.79 16.66 4.06
N ILE A 395 33.58 17.06 3.65
CA ILE A 395 32.51 16.14 3.25
C ILE A 395 32.98 15.24 2.10
N ARG A 396 33.73 15.78 1.13
CA ARG A 396 34.26 15.02 -0.02
C ARG A 396 35.18 13.84 0.36
N LYS A 397 35.82 13.85 1.53
CA LYS A 397 36.63 12.71 2.03
C LYS A 397 35.76 11.48 2.33
N ILE A 398 34.49 11.69 2.68
CA ILE A 398 33.51 10.68 3.04
C ILE A 398 32.52 10.43 1.89
N VAL A 399 32.24 11.47 1.10
CA VAL A 399 31.28 11.48 -0.01
C VAL A 399 32.01 11.86 -1.31
N PRO A 400 32.60 10.89 -2.04
CA PRO A 400 33.28 11.18 -3.29
C PRO A 400 32.38 11.89 -4.30
N GLY A 401 32.94 12.92 -4.95
CA GLY A 401 32.24 13.79 -5.91
C GLY A 401 31.48 14.97 -5.27
N PHE A 402 31.36 15.04 -3.94
CA PHE A 402 30.54 16.07 -3.29
C PHE A 402 30.94 17.49 -3.69
N LYS A 403 29.92 18.26 -4.11
CA LYS A 403 29.95 19.71 -4.33
C LYS A 403 28.62 20.30 -3.86
N TRP A 404 28.64 21.52 -3.34
CA TRP A 404 27.41 22.30 -3.15
C TRP A 404 26.84 22.68 -4.52
N VAL A 405 25.52 22.58 -4.68
CA VAL A 405 24.79 22.84 -5.93
C VAL A 405 24.02 24.15 -5.77
N LEU A 406 24.52 25.23 -6.37
CA LEU A 406 24.16 26.62 -6.04
C LEU A 406 23.16 27.22 -7.04
N GLY A 407 21.96 27.55 -6.59
CA GLY A 407 20.92 28.23 -7.36
C GLY A 407 21.05 29.75 -7.25
N PHE A 408 21.32 30.45 -8.35
CA PHE A 408 21.59 31.90 -8.32
C PHE A 408 20.58 32.76 -9.07
N SER A 409 20.37 33.98 -8.56
CA SER A 409 19.59 35.04 -9.20
C SER A 409 20.47 36.30 -9.36
N GLY A 410 21.05 36.50 -10.55
CA GLY A 410 22.02 37.56 -10.82
C GLY A 410 21.50 38.98 -10.60
N GLY A 411 20.19 39.19 -10.67
CA GLY A 411 19.53 40.48 -10.44
C GLY A 411 19.62 40.99 -9.01
N SER A 412 20.03 40.15 -8.04
CA SER A 412 20.26 40.53 -6.64
C SER A 412 21.73 40.51 -6.20
N PHE A 413 22.66 40.37 -7.14
CA PHE A 413 24.10 40.48 -6.90
C PHE A 413 24.47 41.86 -6.31
N GLN A 414 25.23 41.87 -5.22
CA GLN A 414 25.74 43.06 -4.52
C GLN A 414 24.66 44.04 -4.03
N GLN A 415 23.45 43.56 -3.73
CA GLN A 415 22.39 44.35 -3.08
C GLN A 415 22.52 44.44 -1.55
N GLY A 416 23.58 43.87 -0.96
CA GLY A 416 23.87 43.94 0.47
C GLY A 416 24.59 45.21 0.92
N ASN A 417 25.11 45.18 2.15
CA ASN A 417 26.10 46.16 2.61
C ASN A 417 27.49 45.89 1.98
N GLU A 418 28.49 46.73 2.26
CA GLU A 418 29.83 46.63 1.66
C GLU A 418 30.53 45.28 1.91
N GLU A 419 30.39 44.70 3.11
CA GLU A 419 31.00 43.41 3.46
C GLU A 419 30.25 42.23 2.81
N GLU A 420 28.93 42.33 2.68
CA GLU A 420 28.12 41.37 1.94
C GLU A 420 28.40 41.44 0.43
N ALA A 421 28.62 42.64 -0.13
CA ALA A 421 29.00 42.80 -1.54
C ALA A 421 30.39 42.22 -1.84
N LYS A 422 31.31 42.26 -0.87
CA LYS A 422 32.60 41.54 -0.92
C LYS A 422 32.40 40.02 -0.81
N GLY A 423 31.45 39.54 0.00
CA GLY A 423 31.08 38.13 0.08
C GLY A 423 30.45 37.57 -1.21
N ASP A 424 29.54 38.33 -1.83
CA ASP A 424 28.99 38.03 -3.15
C ASP A 424 30.11 37.95 -4.21
N GLN A 425 31.03 38.93 -4.21
CA GLN A 425 32.19 38.92 -5.11
C GLN A 425 33.11 37.73 -4.84
N ARG A 426 33.31 37.36 -3.57
CA ARG A 426 34.10 36.18 -3.19
C ARG A 426 33.48 34.90 -3.76
N MET A 427 32.17 34.72 -3.69
CA MET A 427 31.49 33.56 -4.29
C MET A 427 31.71 33.45 -5.80
N ILE A 428 31.83 34.58 -6.52
CA ILE A 428 32.19 34.60 -7.95
C ILE A 428 33.66 34.19 -8.16
N GLU A 429 34.59 34.68 -7.34
CA GLU A 429 36.02 34.34 -7.43
C GLU A 429 36.30 32.83 -7.29
N ILE A 430 35.48 32.11 -6.52
CA ILE A 430 35.62 30.66 -6.27
C ILE A 430 34.51 29.83 -6.93
N ALA A 431 33.81 30.38 -7.93
CA ALA A 431 32.64 29.75 -8.54
C ALA A 431 32.93 28.38 -9.19
N ASP A 432 34.17 28.13 -9.65
CA ASP A 432 34.64 26.87 -10.22
C ASP A 432 34.66 25.69 -9.23
N LYS A 433 34.77 25.99 -7.93
CA LYS A 433 34.77 24.99 -6.86
C LYS A 433 33.42 24.33 -6.64
N PHE A 434 32.33 24.98 -7.05
CA PHE A 434 30.95 24.54 -6.84
C PHE A 434 30.33 23.97 -8.14
N VAL A 435 29.04 23.64 -8.09
CA VAL A 435 28.17 23.44 -9.26
C VAL A 435 27.09 24.50 -9.17
N TRP A 436 26.67 25.08 -10.29
CA TRP A 436 25.63 26.12 -10.28
C TRP A 436 24.43 25.73 -11.14
N PHE A 437 23.24 26.18 -10.79
CA PHE A 437 22.04 26.11 -11.62
C PHE A 437 21.31 27.46 -11.61
N ASP A 438 20.45 27.67 -12.61
CA ASP A 438 19.72 28.93 -12.75
C ASP A 438 18.52 28.98 -11.80
N HIS A 439 18.38 30.07 -11.04
CA HIS A 439 17.26 30.31 -10.14
C HIS A 439 16.45 31.57 -10.50
N MET A 440 16.38 31.87 -11.80
CA MET A 440 15.75 33.04 -12.44
C MET A 440 16.37 34.38 -12.06
N PHE A 441 16.37 35.35 -12.99
CA PHE A 441 17.19 36.55 -12.86
C PHE A 441 16.83 37.43 -11.66
N LYS A 442 15.54 37.68 -11.41
CA LYS A 442 15.07 38.49 -10.27
C LYS A 442 14.30 37.66 -9.26
N HIS A 443 14.61 36.36 -9.14
CA HIS A 443 13.90 35.43 -8.27
C HIS A 443 12.39 35.33 -8.58
N GLU A 444 12.01 35.50 -9.85
CA GLU A 444 10.59 35.51 -10.23
C GLU A 444 9.93 34.12 -10.11
N GLN A 445 8.70 34.08 -9.59
CA GLN A 445 7.92 32.84 -9.49
C GLN A 445 7.21 32.52 -10.83
N PRO A 446 7.47 31.37 -11.48
CA PRO A 446 6.97 31.07 -12.83
C PRO A 446 5.46 31.18 -13.05
N HIS A 447 4.65 30.89 -12.04
CA HIS A 447 3.18 30.95 -12.17
C HIS A 447 2.63 32.38 -12.38
N LEU A 448 3.43 33.41 -12.13
CA LEU A 448 3.08 34.82 -12.34
C LEU A 448 3.53 35.35 -13.71
N LEU A 449 4.20 34.53 -14.52
CA LEU A 449 4.87 34.96 -15.74
C LEU A 449 4.27 34.29 -16.99
N ASN A 450 4.17 35.06 -18.07
CA ASN A 450 3.87 34.51 -19.39
C ASN A 450 5.11 33.85 -20.02
N ALA A 451 4.89 33.07 -21.08
CA ALA A 451 5.93 32.31 -21.77
C ALA A 451 7.08 33.17 -22.34
N THR A 452 6.85 34.47 -22.60
CA THR A 452 7.88 35.40 -23.09
C THR A 452 8.76 35.88 -21.94
N HIS A 453 8.16 36.31 -20.83
CA HIS A 453 8.90 36.78 -19.65
C HIS A 453 9.68 35.65 -18.97
N LEU A 454 9.16 34.41 -18.96
CA LEU A 454 9.89 33.22 -18.50
C LEU A 454 11.21 33.04 -19.27
N ARG A 455 11.15 33.02 -20.61
CA ARG A 455 12.33 32.89 -21.47
C ARG A 455 13.30 34.06 -21.26
N GLN A 456 12.79 35.29 -21.18
CA GLN A 456 13.61 36.48 -20.99
C GLN A 456 14.36 36.47 -19.65
N SER A 457 13.72 36.12 -18.52
CA SER A 457 14.41 36.06 -17.22
C SER A 457 15.53 35.02 -17.23
N MET A 458 15.29 33.81 -17.77
CA MET A 458 16.33 32.78 -17.90
C MET A 458 17.47 33.20 -18.83
N ALA A 459 17.18 33.90 -19.93
CA ALA A 459 18.21 34.41 -20.83
C ALA A 459 19.10 35.45 -20.14
N THR A 460 18.52 36.44 -19.47
CA THR A 460 19.26 37.49 -18.74
C THR A 460 20.11 36.90 -17.61
N ASN A 461 19.61 35.89 -16.88
CA ASN A 461 20.39 35.25 -15.82
C ASN A 461 21.60 34.49 -16.39
N MET A 462 21.47 33.89 -17.58
CA MET A 462 22.58 33.27 -18.30
C MET A 462 23.57 34.27 -18.90
N GLU A 463 23.13 35.45 -19.33
CA GLU A 463 24.02 36.54 -19.74
C GLU A 463 24.87 37.03 -18.56
N PHE A 464 24.26 37.23 -17.38
CA PHE A 464 24.97 37.54 -16.14
C PHE A 464 25.99 36.44 -15.78
N ALA A 465 25.59 35.17 -15.83
CA ALA A 465 26.49 34.05 -15.56
C ALA A 465 27.67 34.00 -16.54
N LYS A 466 27.45 34.31 -17.82
CA LYS A 466 28.52 34.40 -18.84
C LYS A 466 29.47 35.56 -18.58
N GLU A 467 28.96 36.72 -18.17
CA GLU A 467 29.77 37.89 -17.79
C GLU A 467 30.66 37.57 -16.58
N LYS A 468 30.07 36.98 -15.53
CA LYS A 468 30.76 36.63 -14.27
C LYS A 468 31.53 35.29 -14.33
N LYS A 469 31.49 34.58 -15.47
CA LYS A 469 32.13 33.26 -15.72
C LYS A 469 31.67 32.14 -14.77
N ILE A 470 30.40 32.16 -14.35
CA ILE A 470 29.81 31.12 -13.49
C ILE A 470 29.60 29.83 -14.31
N PRO A 471 30.06 28.65 -13.84
CA PRO A 471 29.87 27.38 -14.53
C PRO A 471 28.48 26.79 -14.24
N VAL A 472 27.47 27.28 -14.96
CA VAL A 472 26.06 26.87 -14.78
C VAL A 472 25.74 25.58 -15.53
N LEU A 473 25.01 24.67 -14.88
CA LEU A 473 24.43 23.49 -15.50
C LEU A 473 23.39 23.86 -16.56
N ARG A 474 23.43 23.10 -17.65
CA ARG A 474 22.46 23.22 -18.74
C ARG A 474 21.22 22.35 -18.50
N ASP A 475 21.44 21.17 -17.92
CA ASP A 475 20.53 20.04 -17.87
C ASP A 475 19.72 19.93 -16.55
N TYR A 476 20.05 20.77 -15.57
CA TYR A 476 19.39 20.86 -14.26
C TYR A 476 19.05 22.30 -13.89
N MET A 477 17.85 22.53 -13.36
CA MET A 477 17.35 23.83 -12.92
C MET A 477 16.27 23.64 -11.84
N VAL A 478 16.15 24.57 -10.89
CA VAL A 478 15.02 24.66 -9.94
C VAL A 478 14.55 26.10 -9.87
N THR A 479 13.24 26.32 -9.87
CA THR A 479 12.64 27.66 -9.88
C THR A 479 12.40 28.21 -8.46
N PRO A 480 12.36 29.54 -8.29
CA PRO A 480 11.97 30.19 -7.04
C PRO A 480 10.69 29.60 -6.44
N HIS A 481 10.76 29.26 -5.15
CA HIS A 481 9.68 28.62 -4.38
C HIS A 481 9.13 27.31 -4.99
N HIS A 482 9.90 26.62 -5.83
CA HIS A 482 9.44 25.47 -6.64
C HIS A 482 8.22 25.75 -7.54
N SER A 483 7.88 27.03 -7.75
CA SER A 483 6.67 27.41 -8.47
C SER A 483 6.75 26.97 -9.94
N GLY A 484 5.64 26.43 -10.43
CA GLY A 484 5.51 25.89 -11.78
C GLY A 484 6.12 24.50 -11.99
N VAL A 485 6.95 24.00 -11.07
CA VAL A 485 7.40 22.60 -11.08
C VAL A 485 6.26 21.70 -10.66
N TYR A 486 5.63 22.01 -9.52
CA TYR A 486 4.35 21.47 -9.11
C TYR A 486 3.56 22.48 -8.23
N PRO A 487 2.27 22.75 -8.52
CA PRO A 487 1.50 22.35 -9.70
C PRO A 487 2.18 22.80 -11.00
N VAL A 488 2.08 21.97 -12.05
CA VAL A 488 2.80 22.22 -13.31
C VAL A 488 2.32 23.48 -14.03
N VAL A 489 3.26 24.24 -14.60
CA VAL A 489 3.00 25.33 -15.54
C VAL A 489 3.57 24.94 -16.90
N ASP A 490 2.71 24.70 -17.88
CA ASP A 490 3.11 24.16 -19.19
C ASP A 490 4.23 24.96 -19.87
N ALA A 491 4.11 26.29 -19.84
CA ALA A 491 5.05 27.21 -20.47
C ALA A 491 6.44 27.22 -19.81
N LEU A 492 6.56 26.83 -18.55
CA LEU A 492 7.85 26.66 -17.87
C LEU A 492 8.58 25.44 -18.45
N TYR A 493 7.90 24.29 -18.53
CA TYR A 493 8.49 23.07 -19.07
C TYR A 493 8.86 23.19 -20.55
N ASP A 494 8.05 23.89 -21.35
CA ASP A 494 8.38 24.18 -22.75
C ASP A 494 9.67 25.03 -22.85
N ALA A 495 9.73 26.15 -22.12
CA ALA A 495 10.91 27.02 -22.12
C ALA A 495 12.17 26.35 -21.54
N TRP A 496 12.00 25.47 -20.56
CA TRP A 496 13.07 24.62 -19.99
C TRP A 496 13.67 23.66 -21.01
N VAL A 497 12.83 22.97 -21.80
CA VAL A 497 13.31 22.01 -22.81
C VAL A 497 13.88 22.74 -24.03
N GLU A 498 13.20 23.77 -24.52
CA GLU A 498 13.55 24.48 -25.77
C GLU A 498 14.79 25.38 -25.62
N GLU A 499 14.79 26.29 -24.64
CA GLU A 499 15.86 27.29 -24.50
C GLU A 499 17.06 26.77 -23.71
N ARG A 500 16.79 26.00 -22.66
CA ARG A 500 17.81 25.54 -21.73
C ARG A 500 18.27 24.11 -22.02
N GLY A 501 17.36 23.21 -22.41
CA GLY A 501 17.67 21.78 -22.48
C GLY A 501 17.76 21.14 -21.09
N VAL A 502 16.95 21.62 -20.15
CA VAL A 502 16.76 20.99 -18.83
C VAL A 502 16.14 19.61 -19.05
N VAL A 503 16.70 18.58 -18.41
CA VAL A 503 16.16 17.20 -18.46
C VAL A 503 15.89 16.64 -17.07
N CYS A 504 16.34 17.30 -16.00
CA CYS A 504 15.83 17.04 -14.66
C CYS A 504 15.69 18.30 -13.80
N THR A 505 14.87 18.18 -12.77
CA THR A 505 14.64 19.19 -11.73
C THR A 505 14.27 18.47 -10.43
N SER A 506 14.05 19.21 -9.35
CA SER A 506 13.56 18.66 -8.10
C SER A 506 12.50 19.57 -7.48
N THR A 507 11.58 18.96 -6.73
CA THR A 507 10.42 19.66 -6.13
C THR A 507 10.24 19.25 -4.68
N GLU A 508 9.82 20.20 -3.84
CA GLU A 508 9.29 19.88 -2.51
C GLU A 508 7.83 19.42 -2.58
N GLU A 509 7.34 18.83 -1.50
CA GLU A 509 5.92 18.56 -1.20
C GLU A 509 5.08 17.80 -2.26
N TYR A 510 5.71 17.21 -3.28
CA TYR A 510 5.04 16.43 -4.31
C TYR A 510 5.14 14.90 -4.13
N PRO A 511 4.02 14.17 -4.36
CA PRO A 511 2.65 14.62 -4.19
C PRO A 511 2.45 14.98 -2.71
N ARG A 512 1.36 15.70 -2.38
CA ARG A 512 1.06 16.05 -0.99
C ARG A 512 0.53 14.83 -0.22
N TYR A 513 1.42 13.90 0.07
CA TYR A 513 1.21 12.81 1.00
C TYR A 513 1.91 13.12 2.33
N VAL A 514 1.12 13.08 3.39
CA VAL A 514 1.63 12.89 4.75
C VAL A 514 1.33 11.42 5.06
N PRO A 515 2.35 10.60 5.32
CA PRO A 515 3.72 10.96 5.68
C PRO A 515 4.70 11.27 4.51
N HIS A 516 5.73 12.06 4.81
CA HIS A 516 6.64 12.66 3.82
C HIS A 516 7.50 11.67 2.99
N TRP A 517 7.59 10.39 3.38
CA TRP A 517 8.29 9.37 2.60
C TRP A 517 7.46 8.81 1.43
N GLU A 518 6.16 9.16 1.36
CA GLU A 518 5.28 8.92 0.21
C GLU A 518 5.42 10.00 -0.89
N ARG A 519 6.26 11.04 -0.66
CA ARG A 519 6.72 11.93 -1.74
C ARG A 519 7.41 11.10 -2.82
N ARG A 520 7.14 11.41 -4.09
CA ARG A 520 7.60 10.62 -5.24
C ARG A 520 7.95 11.47 -6.44
N GLY A 521 8.71 10.90 -7.38
CA GLY A 521 9.05 11.56 -8.63
C GLY A 521 7.90 11.54 -9.64
N PHE A 522 8.15 12.19 -10.78
CA PHE A 522 7.38 12.06 -12.02
C PHE A 522 8.21 12.54 -13.22
N ILE A 523 7.77 12.19 -14.44
CA ILE A 523 8.33 12.75 -15.67
C ILE A 523 7.23 13.55 -16.39
N TYR A 524 7.48 14.83 -16.66
CA TYR A 524 6.56 15.70 -17.40
C TYR A 524 7.28 16.41 -18.54
N LYS A 525 6.70 16.35 -19.75
CA LYS A 525 7.31 16.83 -21.01
C LYS A 525 8.78 16.42 -21.23
N GLY A 526 9.17 15.24 -20.73
CA GLY A 526 10.53 14.72 -20.82
C GLY A 526 11.49 15.14 -19.70
N VAL A 527 11.08 16.05 -18.81
CA VAL A 527 11.86 16.47 -17.64
C VAL A 527 11.59 15.54 -16.47
N MET A 528 12.64 14.95 -15.90
CA MET A 528 12.61 14.13 -14.70
C MET A 528 12.53 14.99 -13.43
N VAL A 529 11.42 14.91 -12.70
CA VAL A 529 11.21 15.61 -11.43
C VAL A 529 11.43 14.64 -10.27
N VAL A 530 12.37 14.96 -9.38
CA VAL A 530 12.76 14.12 -8.23
C VAL A 530 12.34 14.80 -6.91
N PRO A 531 11.80 14.08 -5.91
CA PRO A 531 11.36 14.71 -4.67
C PRO A 531 12.55 15.18 -3.81
N ARG A 532 12.50 16.43 -3.34
CA ARG A 532 13.43 16.97 -2.34
C ARG A 532 13.07 16.53 -0.92
N GLN A 533 14.10 16.27 -0.12
CA GLN A 533 14.04 16.00 1.32
C GLN A 533 14.28 17.29 2.09
N THR A 534 13.61 17.44 3.24
CA THR A 534 13.86 18.57 4.14
C THR A 534 15.02 18.22 5.07
N CYS A 535 15.86 19.21 5.38
CA CYS A 535 16.91 19.08 6.41
C CYS A 535 16.50 19.73 7.75
N ARG A 536 15.26 20.26 7.83
CA ARG A 536 14.73 21.13 8.91
C ARG A 536 15.46 22.47 9.11
N LEU A 537 16.37 22.83 8.21
CA LEU A 537 16.90 24.19 8.11
C LEU A 537 16.02 24.98 7.13
N PHE A 538 15.18 25.87 7.66
CA PHE A 538 14.31 26.74 6.87
C PHE A 538 14.99 28.11 6.63
N THR A 539 14.47 28.91 5.69
CA THR A 539 14.99 30.25 5.34
C THR A 539 15.08 31.24 6.51
N HIS A 540 14.30 31.03 7.56
CA HIS A 540 14.27 31.86 8.77
C HIS A 540 15.11 31.30 9.93
N ILE A 541 15.86 30.22 9.70
CA ILE A 541 16.73 29.58 10.70
C ILE A 541 18.18 29.77 10.26
N ASN A 542 18.85 30.77 10.82
CA ASN A 542 20.19 31.21 10.43
C ASN A 542 21.21 31.08 11.58
N THR A 543 20.72 30.97 12.81
CA THR A 543 21.51 30.77 14.04
C THR A 543 21.03 29.54 14.82
N PHE A 544 21.88 28.98 15.68
CA PHE A 544 21.53 27.85 16.53
C PHE A 544 20.36 28.16 17.46
N GLY A 545 20.18 29.43 17.86
CA GLY A 545 19.06 29.86 18.72
C GLY A 545 17.71 29.93 18.02
N GLU A 546 17.68 30.03 16.68
CA GLU A 546 16.45 30.03 15.87
C GLU A 546 15.99 28.61 15.52
N TYR A 547 16.89 27.61 15.60
CA TYR A 547 16.50 26.21 15.42
C TYR A 547 15.61 25.76 16.59
N GLN A 548 14.48 25.11 16.29
CA GLN A 548 13.54 24.69 17.33
C GLN A 548 14.20 23.67 18.27
N GLY A 549 14.35 24.04 19.56
CA GLY A 549 15.07 23.23 20.55
C GLY A 549 16.57 23.54 20.65
N GLY A 550 17.07 24.52 19.89
CA GLY A 550 18.46 24.96 19.93
C GLY A 550 19.44 24.00 19.26
N LYS A 551 20.73 24.20 19.53
CA LYS A 551 21.81 23.34 19.03
C LYS A 551 21.63 21.87 19.44
N ASP A 552 21.14 21.60 20.64
CA ASP A 552 21.03 20.24 21.18
C ASP A 552 20.00 19.40 20.40
N GLU A 553 18.87 19.98 19.98
CA GLU A 553 17.89 19.28 19.13
C GLU A 553 18.39 19.09 17.69
N LEU A 554 19.27 19.99 17.20
CA LEU A 554 19.97 19.79 15.93
C LEU A 554 20.99 18.64 16.04
N ASP A 555 21.76 18.59 17.12
CA ASP A 555 22.65 17.47 17.48
C ASP A 555 21.88 16.14 17.55
N VAL A 556 20.69 16.11 18.17
CA VAL A 556 19.79 14.94 18.20
C VAL A 556 19.35 14.55 16.78
N SER A 557 18.95 15.51 15.93
CA SER A 557 18.58 15.26 14.53
C SER A 557 19.71 14.59 13.73
N ILE A 558 20.95 15.01 13.97
CA ILE A 558 22.18 14.50 13.34
C ILE A 558 22.59 13.13 13.91
N LYS A 559 22.51 12.94 15.23
CA LYS A 559 23.04 11.76 15.96
C LYS A 559 21.94 10.72 16.23
N GLY A 560 21.40 10.15 15.14
CA GLY A 560 20.37 9.11 15.21
C GLY A 560 18.93 9.59 15.03
N GLY A 561 18.69 10.90 15.08
CA GLY A 561 17.37 11.51 14.87
C GLY A 561 16.95 11.60 13.41
N TYR A 562 16.24 12.69 13.08
CA TYR A 562 15.58 12.85 11.79
C TYR A 562 16.54 12.85 10.60
N LEU A 563 17.56 13.70 10.60
CA LEU A 563 18.48 13.83 9.47
C LEU A 563 19.25 12.51 9.24
N PHE A 564 19.71 11.86 10.32
CA PHE A 564 20.32 10.53 10.24
C PHE A 564 19.39 9.49 9.58
N LYS A 565 18.11 9.46 9.97
CA LYS A 565 17.13 8.50 9.42
C LYS A 565 16.85 8.70 7.93
N VAL A 566 16.91 9.94 7.43
CA VAL A 566 16.85 10.19 5.98
C VAL A 566 18.03 9.51 5.27
N PHE A 567 19.26 9.67 5.77
CA PHE A 567 20.44 8.98 5.24
C PHE A 567 20.37 7.45 5.39
N LEU A 568 19.79 6.96 6.48
CA LEU A 568 19.65 5.52 6.73
C LEU A 568 18.68 4.87 5.72
N PHE A 569 17.51 5.48 5.50
CA PHE A 569 16.41 4.85 4.74
C PHE A 569 16.27 5.30 3.28
N THR A 570 16.86 6.43 2.87
CA THR A 570 16.62 7.02 1.54
C THR A 570 17.82 6.80 0.59
N PRO A 571 17.72 5.96 -0.46
CA PRO A 571 18.85 5.72 -1.37
C PRO A 571 19.25 6.94 -2.22
N VAL A 572 18.29 7.80 -2.57
CA VAL A 572 18.49 9.00 -3.40
C VAL A 572 17.97 10.22 -2.64
N MET A 573 18.87 11.15 -2.32
CA MET A 573 18.59 12.32 -1.49
C MET A 573 19.01 13.60 -2.21
N ILE A 574 18.07 14.52 -2.36
CA ILE A 574 18.25 15.89 -2.82
C ILE A 574 17.72 16.81 -1.72
N PHE A 575 18.61 17.34 -0.89
CA PHE A 575 18.22 18.26 0.18
C PHE A 575 18.07 19.69 -0.35
N MET A 576 17.06 20.39 0.15
CA MET A 576 16.95 21.85 0.02
C MET A 576 17.61 22.55 1.22
N THR A 577 18.47 23.50 0.94
CA THR A 577 18.96 24.56 1.84
C THR A 577 18.93 25.90 1.08
N HIS A 578 19.18 27.01 1.78
CA HIS A 578 19.21 28.35 1.18
C HIS A 578 20.50 29.07 1.58
N MET A 579 20.94 30.05 0.81
CA MET A 579 22.16 30.85 1.04
C MET A 579 22.34 31.27 2.53
N SER A 580 21.26 31.72 3.19
CA SER A 580 21.32 32.21 4.57
C SER A 580 21.65 31.13 5.61
N ASN A 581 21.37 29.85 5.33
CA ASN A 581 21.75 28.73 6.19
C ASN A 581 23.27 28.45 6.21
N TYR A 582 24.02 29.06 5.27
CA TYR A 582 25.48 28.97 5.17
C TYR A 582 26.21 30.19 5.73
N ALA A 583 25.48 31.26 6.02
CA ALA A 583 25.97 32.46 6.70
C ALA A 583 25.85 32.30 8.24
N ASN A 584 26.19 33.34 8.99
CA ASN A 584 26.03 33.42 10.46
C ASN A 584 26.71 32.24 11.20
N ASP A 585 25.92 31.32 11.77
CA ASP A 585 26.37 30.16 12.53
C ASP A 585 26.72 28.94 11.65
N GLN A 586 26.56 29.05 10.33
CA GLN A 586 26.96 28.01 9.36
C GLN A 586 26.26 26.66 9.58
N LEU A 587 24.95 26.72 9.88
CA LEU A 587 24.12 25.58 10.28
C LEU A 587 24.10 24.44 9.25
N ALA A 588 24.13 24.77 7.96
CA ALA A 588 24.16 23.78 6.89
C ALA A 588 25.51 23.04 6.82
N GLN A 589 26.64 23.77 6.89
CA GLN A 589 27.98 23.17 6.99
C GLN A 589 28.06 22.26 8.23
N TYR A 590 27.63 22.77 9.38
CA TYR A 590 27.60 22.00 10.64
C TYR A 590 26.81 20.70 10.49
N SER A 591 25.59 20.76 9.94
CA SER A 591 24.69 19.62 9.84
C SER A 591 25.21 18.54 8.88
N PHE A 592 25.68 18.92 7.69
CA PHE A 592 26.11 17.96 6.68
C PHE A 592 27.51 17.38 6.94
N GLU A 593 28.43 18.13 7.57
CA GLU A 593 29.69 17.56 8.07
C GLU A 593 29.41 16.46 9.11
N HIS A 594 28.70 16.80 10.20
CA HIS A 594 28.53 15.88 11.31
C HIS A 594 27.63 14.68 10.98
N VAL A 595 26.60 14.82 10.13
CA VAL A 595 25.76 13.66 9.75
C VAL A 595 26.50 12.71 8.81
N THR A 596 27.34 13.20 7.90
CA THR A 596 28.11 12.31 7.01
C THR A 596 29.20 11.57 7.78
N GLU A 597 29.86 12.23 8.74
CA GLU A 597 30.77 11.58 9.69
C GLU A 597 30.05 10.50 10.54
N PHE A 598 28.91 10.84 11.15
CA PHE A 598 28.15 9.91 11.97
C PHE A 598 27.64 8.69 11.16
N VAL A 599 27.12 8.89 9.95
CA VAL A 599 26.71 7.78 9.06
C VAL A 599 27.89 6.86 8.72
N ALA A 600 29.07 7.41 8.41
CA ALA A 600 30.27 6.63 8.08
C ALA A 600 30.92 5.92 9.29
N GLN A 601 30.71 6.45 10.50
CA GLN A 601 31.10 5.81 11.76
C GLN A 601 30.28 4.55 12.02
N TRP A 602 28.96 4.63 11.91
CA TRP A 602 28.03 3.57 12.35
C TRP A 602 27.61 2.57 11.28
N THR A 603 27.83 2.89 10.00
CA THR A 603 27.32 2.08 8.90
C THR A 603 28.36 1.80 7.81
N ASN A 604 28.06 0.80 6.97
CA ASN A 604 28.79 0.52 5.72
C ASN A 604 28.12 1.19 4.50
N LEU A 605 27.29 2.23 4.71
CA LEU A 605 26.66 2.96 3.62
C LEU A 605 27.70 3.75 2.81
N ARG A 606 27.58 3.70 1.48
CA ARG A 606 28.51 4.34 0.55
C ARG A 606 27.87 5.58 -0.06
N MET A 607 28.16 6.72 0.53
CA MET A 607 27.69 8.02 0.06
C MET A 607 28.52 8.50 -1.15
N LYS A 608 27.87 9.10 -2.15
CA LYS A 608 28.50 9.68 -3.34
C LYS A 608 27.60 10.74 -3.99
N THR A 609 28.22 11.67 -4.72
CA THR A 609 27.53 12.73 -5.47
C THR A 609 27.92 12.66 -6.95
N PRO A 610 27.17 11.93 -7.79
CA PRO A 610 27.26 12.06 -9.24
C PRO A 610 26.47 13.30 -9.73
N PRO A 611 26.54 13.65 -11.02
CA PRO A 611 25.78 14.78 -11.58
C PRO A 611 24.26 14.66 -11.34
N PRO A 612 23.51 15.78 -11.20
CA PRO A 612 22.07 15.75 -10.91
C PRO A 612 21.25 14.90 -11.88
N THR A 613 21.60 14.90 -13.18
CA THR A 613 20.96 14.08 -14.20
C THR A 613 21.22 12.58 -14.05
N GLU A 614 22.34 12.17 -13.45
CA GLU A 614 22.57 10.76 -13.09
C GLU A 614 21.81 10.38 -11.82
N ILE A 615 21.71 11.28 -10.83
CA ILE A 615 20.89 11.08 -9.63
C ILE A 615 19.42 10.88 -10.02
N ALA A 616 18.88 11.72 -10.91
CA ALA A 616 17.53 11.58 -11.44
C ALA A 616 17.33 10.25 -12.21
N LYS A 617 18.27 9.86 -13.07
CA LYS A 617 18.21 8.55 -13.74
C LYS A 617 18.26 7.39 -12.74
N LYS A 618 19.05 7.49 -11.66
CA LYS A 618 19.12 6.47 -10.61
C LYS A 618 17.81 6.36 -9.83
N TYR A 619 17.11 7.48 -9.61
CA TYR A 619 15.78 7.49 -9.01
C TYR A 619 14.78 6.66 -9.82
N PHE A 620 14.58 6.97 -11.10
CA PHE A 620 13.63 6.23 -11.96
C PHE A 620 14.10 4.81 -12.33
N GLN A 621 15.38 4.47 -12.13
CA GLN A 621 15.86 3.08 -12.16
C GLN A 621 15.46 2.28 -10.91
N MET A 622 15.30 2.94 -9.76
CA MET A 622 14.83 2.30 -8.51
C MET A 622 13.30 2.25 -8.44
N TYR A 623 12.63 3.25 -9.01
CA TYR A 623 11.17 3.44 -8.94
C TYR A 623 10.54 3.63 -10.34
N PRO A 624 10.59 2.61 -11.22
CA PRO A 624 10.09 2.69 -12.59
C PRO A 624 8.57 2.95 -12.70
N GLU A 625 7.81 2.63 -11.64
CA GLU A 625 6.38 2.91 -11.52
C GLU A 625 6.05 4.40 -11.31
N GLU A 626 7.00 5.19 -10.80
CA GLU A 626 6.79 6.61 -10.48
C GLU A 626 6.95 7.56 -11.68
N VAL A 627 7.11 7.03 -12.90
CA VAL A 627 7.25 7.85 -14.12
C VAL A 627 6.02 8.73 -14.40
N GLN A 628 4.81 8.23 -14.12
CA GLN A 628 3.58 8.99 -14.38
C GLN A 628 3.24 9.91 -13.20
N PRO A 629 2.99 11.22 -13.42
CA PRO A 629 2.52 12.11 -12.36
C PRO A 629 1.17 11.67 -11.81
N ILE A 630 1.00 11.64 -10.49
CA ILE A 630 -0.31 11.78 -9.86
C ILE A 630 -0.66 13.27 -9.82
N TRP A 631 -1.76 13.65 -10.47
CA TRP A 631 -2.33 14.98 -10.36
C TRP A 631 -3.16 15.07 -9.08
N THR A 632 -2.64 15.75 -8.06
CA THR A 632 -3.39 16.13 -6.86
C THR A 632 -4.18 17.41 -7.08
N ASN A 633 -5.29 17.58 -6.37
CA ASN A 633 -6.05 18.83 -6.35
C ASN A 633 -5.17 20.01 -5.89
N PRO A 634 -4.95 21.06 -6.69
CA PRO A 634 -4.25 22.27 -6.26
C PRO A 634 -5.00 22.99 -5.13
N CYS A 635 -6.33 22.88 -5.10
CA CYS A 635 -7.22 23.63 -4.21
C CYS A 635 -7.25 23.14 -2.76
N ASP A 636 -6.83 21.90 -2.49
CA ASP A 636 -6.86 21.33 -1.13
C ASP A 636 -5.67 21.81 -0.27
N TYR A 637 -4.78 22.66 -0.81
CA TYR A 637 -3.63 23.18 -0.08
C TYR A 637 -3.29 24.64 -0.41
N ASN A 638 -3.26 25.48 0.64
CA ASN A 638 -3.00 26.92 0.50
C ASN A 638 -1.70 27.24 -0.25
N LYS A 639 -0.57 26.58 0.03
CA LYS A 639 0.68 26.85 -0.72
C LYS A 639 0.56 26.52 -2.20
N HIS A 640 -0.12 25.41 -2.55
CA HIS A 640 -0.33 25.07 -3.97
C HIS A 640 -1.21 26.11 -4.65
N MET A 641 -2.26 26.60 -3.98
CA MET A 641 -3.08 27.73 -4.46
C MET A 641 -2.29 29.02 -4.59
N GLU A 642 -1.41 29.34 -3.63
CA GLU A 642 -0.53 30.52 -3.65
C GLU A 642 0.46 30.52 -4.83
N ILE A 643 0.84 29.35 -5.34
CA ILE A 643 1.74 29.18 -6.50
C ILE A 643 1.05 28.65 -7.76
N TRP A 644 -0.28 28.70 -7.83
CA TRP A 644 -1.07 28.34 -9.01
C TRP A 644 -1.38 29.60 -9.85
N PRO A 645 -1.37 29.53 -11.20
CA PRO A 645 -1.75 30.67 -12.04
C PRO A 645 -3.14 31.21 -11.70
N LYS A 646 -3.27 32.54 -11.56
CA LYS A 646 -4.47 33.21 -11.01
C LYS A 646 -5.69 33.13 -11.93
N GLU A 647 -5.49 32.75 -13.18
CA GLU A 647 -6.52 32.53 -14.19
C GLU A 647 -7.24 31.19 -14.01
N LYS A 648 -6.71 30.30 -13.14
CA LYS A 648 -7.26 28.97 -12.85
C LYS A 648 -8.15 29.02 -11.61
N SER A 649 -9.31 28.36 -11.67
CA SER A 649 -10.23 28.26 -10.54
C SER A 649 -10.54 26.80 -10.17
N CYS A 650 -10.82 26.57 -8.90
CA CYS A 650 -11.36 25.33 -8.38
C CYS A 650 -12.77 25.02 -8.95
N ASP A 651 -13.51 26.06 -9.37
CA ASP A 651 -14.86 25.93 -9.95
C ASP A 651 -14.86 25.27 -11.35
N HIS A 652 -13.68 25.14 -11.98
CA HIS A 652 -13.50 24.38 -13.23
C HIS A 652 -13.51 22.86 -13.03
N PHE A 653 -13.41 22.36 -11.79
CA PHE A 653 -13.46 20.92 -11.54
C PHE A 653 -14.90 20.39 -11.41
N PRO A 654 -15.22 19.20 -11.95
CA PRO A 654 -16.56 18.64 -11.86
C PRO A 654 -16.89 18.21 -10.42
N SER A 655 -18.08 18.59 -9.96
CA SER A 655 -18.60 18.24 -8.63
C SER A 655 -18.98 16.76 -8.53
N PHE A 656 -19.25 16.10 -9.66
CA PHE A 656 -19.51 14.66 -9.74
C PHE A 656 -19.13 14.07 -11.10
N VAL A 657 -18.89 12.75 -11.13
CA VAL A 657 -18.45 12.02 -12.32
C VAL A 657 -19.29 10.75 -12.51
N ILE A 658 -19.78 10.53 -13.73
CA ILE A 658 -20.47 9.29 -14.14
C ILE A 658 -19.43 8.33 -14.72
N VAL A 659 -18.96 7.38 -13.90
CA VAL A 659 -17.77 6.57 -14.19
C VAL A 659 -18.04 5.32 -15.04
N GLY A 660 -19.30 4.96 -15.26
CA GLY A 660 -19.67 3.80 -16.06
C GLY A 660 -20.55 2.77 -15.33
N PRO A 661 -20.45 1.47 -15.68
CA PRO A 661 -19.66 0.92 -16.80
C PRO A 661 -20.23 1.31 -18.17
N GLN A 662 -19.53 0.93 -19.24
CA GLN A 662 -20.08 1.00 -20.59
C GLN A 662 -21.33 0.11 -20.74
N LYS A 663 -22.28 0.58 -21.56
CA LYS A 663 -23.51 -0.11 -21.99
C LYS A 663 -24.65 -0.24 -20.98
N THR A 664 -24.59 0.47 -19.85
CA THR A 664 -25.61 0.40 -18.77
C THR A 664 -26.63 1.54 -18.76
N GLY A 665 -26.49 2.55 -19.64
CA GLY A 665 -27.40 3.70 -19.73
C GLY A 665 -26.75 5.07 -19.52
N THR A 666 -25.42 5.14 -19.40
CA THR A 666 -24.67 6.37 -19.06
C THR A 666 -24.98 7.59 -19.93
N THR A 667 -25.13 7.45 -21.25
CA THR A 667 -25.53 8.59 -22.12
C THR A 667 -26.94 9.08 -21.81
N ALA A 668 -27.88 8.20 -21.48
CA ALA A 668 -29.24 8.62 -21.13
C ALA A 668 -29.23 9.41 -19.82
N LEU A 669 -28.49 8.92 -18.82
CA LEU A 669 -28.31 9.64 -17.56
C LEU A 669 -27.65 11.01 -17.76
N HIS A 670 -26.59 11.09 -18.57
CA HIS A 670 -25.95 12.36 -18.96
C HIS A 670 -26.95 13.32 -19.58
N THR A 671 -27.66 12.91 -20.64
CA THR A 671 -28.63 13.77 -21.35
C THR A 671 -29.77 14.23 -20.44
N PHE A 672 -30.24 13.40 -19.51
CA PHE A 672 -31.26 13.83 -18.55
C PHE A 672 -30.71 14.85 -17.54
N LEU A 673 -29.46 14.71 -17.08
CA LEU A 673 -28.80 15.71 -16.23
C LEU A 673 -28.50 17.03 -16.97
N GLU A 674 -28.11 16.96 -18.24
CA GLU A 674 -27.81 18.11 -19.12
C GLU A 674 -29.06 19.00 -19.36
N ALA A 675 -30.27 18.49 -19.14
CA ALA A 675 -31.52 19.26 -19.15
C ALA A 675 -31.79 20.05 -17.86
N HIS A 676 -31.00 19.86 -16.79
CA HIS A 676 -31.18 20.56 -15.52
C HIS A 676 -30.48 21.93 -15.56
N PRO A 677 -31.17 23.07 -15.31
CA PRO A 677 -30.61 24.41 -15.55
C PRO A 677 -29.41 24.76 -14.65
N ALA A 678 -29.31 24.16 -13.46
CA ALA A 678 -28.15 24.31 -12.56
C ALA A 678 -27.06 23.23 -12.74
N LEU A 679 -27.13 22.37 -13.76
CA LEU A 679 -26.09 21.40 -14.08
C LEU A 679 -25.46 21.73 -15.45
N LYS A 680 -24.16 21.46 -15.58
CA LYS A 680 -23.46 21.63 -16.86
C LYS A 680 -22.51 20.46 -17.11
N SER A 681 -22.64 19.83 -18.27
CA SER A 681 -21.72 18.77 -18.70
C SER A 681 -20.38 19.36 -19.15
N SER A 682 -19.33 18.54 -19.12
CA SER A 682 -18.10 18.77 -19.87
C SER A 682 -18.40 19.03 -21.36
N LYS A 683 -17.58 19.87 -21.99
CA LYS A 683 -17.58 20.16 -23.43
C LYS A 683 -17.48 18.87 -24.24
N LYS A 684 -18.19 18.84 -25.36
CA LYS A 684 -18.18 17.70 -26.29
C LYS A 684 -16.87 17.70 -27.08
N ASP A 685 -16.16 16.59 -27.05
CA ASP A 685 -14.92 16.38 -27.81
C ASP A 685 -15.23 15.72 -29.18
N PRO A 686 -14.58 16.11 -30.29
CA PRO A 686 -14.81 15.49 -31.60
C PRO A 686 -14.47 13.99 -31.68
N THR A 687 -13.59 13.50 -30.81
CA THR A 687 -13.12 12.10 -30.76
C THR A 687 -13.92 11.27 -29.75
N TYR A 688 -14.20 11.84 -28.58
CA TYR A 688 -14.78 11.14 -27.43
C TYR A 688 -16.26 11.48 -27.17
N PHE A 689 -16.85 12.39 -27.95
CA PHE A 689 -18.24 12.85 -27.88
C PHE A 689 -18.57 13.44 -26.50
N GLU A 690 -19.48 12.81 -25.75
CA GLU A 690 -19.86 13.25 -24.40
C GLU A 690 -18.88 12.81 -23.29
N GLU A 691 -17.77 12.14 -23.63
CA GLU A 691 -16.76 11.67 -22.67
C GLU A 691 -15.47 12.50 -22.71
N VAL A 692 -14.78 12.63 -21.57
CA VAL A 692 -13.46 13.29 -21.49
C VAL A 692 -12.33 12.27 -21.52
N GLN A 693 -12.54 11.09 -20.91
CA GLN A 693 -11.58 9.99 -20.85
C GLN A 693 -10.18 10.43 -20.38
N PHE A 694 -10.10 11.23 -19.31
CA PHE A 694 -8.83 11.75 -18.78
C PHE A 694 -8.09 10.69 -17.95
N PHE A 695 -8.73 10.17 -16.91
CA PHE A 695 -8.05 9.38 -15.87
C PHE A 695 -7.61 7.97 -16.32
N ASN A 696 -8.22 7.40 -17.36
CA ASN A 696 -8.10 5.98 -17.69
C ASN A 696 -7.08 5.63 -18.79
N ASN A 697 -6.52 6.62 -19.49
CA ASN A 697 -5.73 6.39 -20.71
C ASN A 697 -4.51 7.35 -20.81
N LYS A 698 -3.99 7.54 -22.04
CA LYS A 698 -2.88 8.45 -22.37
C LYS A 698 -3.15 9.94 -22.12
N ASN A 699 -4.42 10.38 -22.12
CA ASN A 699 -4.82 11.77 -21.96
C ASN A 699 -4.42 12.31 -20.58
N TYR A 700 -4.30 11.44 -19.58
CA TYR A 700 -3.80 11.78 -18.24
C TYR A 700 -2.44 12.48 -18.27
N ALA A 701 -1.57 12.13 -19.23
CA ALA A 701 -0.24 12.72 -19.38
C ALA A 701 -0.27 14.17 -19.89
N TYR A 702 -1.41 14.69 -20.38
CA TYR A 702 -1.56 16.09 -20.79
C TYR A 702 -1.82 17.06 -19.62
N GLY A 703 -1.90 16.56 -18.39
CA GLY A 703 -1.96 17.40 -17.19
C GLY A 703 -3.33 17.98 -16.85
N ILE A 704 -3.36 18.66 -15.71
CA ILE A 704 -4.56 19.29 -15.14
C ILE A 704 -5.14 20.34 -16.11
N ASP A 705 -4.29 21.11 -16.78
CA ASP A 705 -4.70 22.18 -17.70
C ASP A 705 -5.43 21.65 -18.93
N TRP A 706 -5.09 20.45 -19.41
CA TRP A 706 -5.85 19.76 -20.46
C TRP A 706 -7.23 19.33 -19.97
N TYR A 707 -7.31 18.82 -18.74
CA TYR A 707 -8.59 18.42 -18.15
C TYR A 707 -9.52 19.63 -17.93
N MET A 708 -9.02 20.71 -17.32
CA MET A 708 -9.79 21.93 -17.05
C MET A 708 -10.36 22.57 -18.31
N LYS A 709 -9.68 22.50 -19.47
CA LYS A 709 -10.19 23.03 -20.75
C LYS A 709 -11.52 22.42 -21.19
N HIS A 710 -11.88 21.23 -20.69
CA HIS A 710 -13.17 20.58 -20.97
C HIS A 710 -14.33 21.16 -20.17
N PHE A 711 -14.07 22.02 -19.19
CA PHE A 711 -15.08 22.69 -18.38
C PHE A 711 -15.14 24.17 -18.72
N ASP A 712 -16.20 24.86 -18.29
CA ASP A 712 -16.38 26.29 -18.54
C ASP A 712 -16.19 27.11 -17.27
N ASP A 713 -15.89 28.40 -17.44
CA ASP A 713 -16.16 29.41 -16.43
C ASP A 713 -17.66 29.43 -16.15
N VAL A 714 -18.06 28.99 -14.95
CA VAL A 714 -19.46 28.93 -14.53
C VAL A 714 -19.75 29.93 -13.42
N THR A 715 -20.95 30.49 -13.42
CA THR A 715 -21.43 31.31 -12.32
C THR A 715 -21.67 30.46 -11.08
N LYS A 716 -21.41 31.05 -9.90
CA LYS A 716 -21.61 30.42 -8.60
C LYS A 716 -23.03 29.82 -8.48
N GLY A 717 -23.10 28.51 -8.29
CA GLY A 717 -24.35 27.76 -8.16
C GLY A 717 -24.61 26.74 -9.27
N ILE A 718 -23.91 26.82 -10.41
CA ILE A 718 -23.93 25.76 -11.42
C ILE A 718 -22.94 24.66 -11.02
N MET A 719 -23.39 23.40 -11.01
CA MET A 719 -22.52 22.24 -10.78
C MET A 719 -22.06 21.64 -12.11
N GLN A 720 -20.74 21.54 -12.30
CA GLN A 720 -20.17 20.89 -13.48
C GLN A 720 -20.04 19.37 -13.27
N PHE A 721 -20.18 18.57 -14.33
CA PHE A 721 -19.99 17.12 -14.29
C PHE A 721 -19.39 16.57 -15.59
N GLU A 722 -18.71 15.43 -15.50
CA GLU A 722 -18.30 14.65 -16.69
C GLU A 722 -18.82 13.21 -16.64
N LYS A 723 -18.74 12.53 -17.78
CA LYS A 723 -19.20 11.14 -17.93
C LYS A 723 -18.22 10.38 -18.82
N SER A 724 -17.45 9.47 -18.25
CA SER A 724 -16.50 8.64 -18.99
C SER A 724 -16.70 7.18 -18.58
N ALA A 725 -17.39 6.41 -19.42
CA ALA A 725 -17.96 5.12 -19.00
C ALA A 725 -16.94 3.97 -18.92
N ASN A 726 -15.68 4.24 -19.28
CA ASN A 726 -14.50 3.38 -19.20
C ASN A 726 -13.66 3.62 -17.94
N TYR A 727 -14.11 4.49 -17.03
CA TYR A 727 -13.47 4.74 -15.74
C TYR A 727 -13.73 3.61 -14.75
N PHE A 728 -14.94 3.04 -14.75
CA PHE A 728 -15.40 2.08 -13.74
C PHE A 728 -14.52 0.83 -13.64
N ASP A 729 -14.19 0.22 -14.77
CA ASP A 729 -13.44 -1.03 -14.88
C ASP A 729 -11.91 -0.85 -14.95
N ASN A 730 -11.46 0.38 -15.22
CA ASN A 730 -10.04 0.75 -15.21
C ASN A 730 -9.45 0.65 -13.79
N GLU A 731 -8.19 0.23 -13.70
CA GLU A 731 -7.52 -0.03 -12.43
C GLU A 731 -6.95 1.24 -11.79
N TYR A 732 -6.40 2.15 -12.60
CA TYR A 732 -5.72 3.37 -12.13
C TYR A 732 -6.68 4.53 -11.89
N THR A 733 -7.85 4.53 -12.54
CA THR A 733 -8.79 5.66 -12.47
C THR A 733 -9.24 6.02 -11.04
N PRO A 734 -9.62 5.09 -10.14
CA PRO A 734 -10.05 5.45 -8.79
C PRO A 734 -9.01 6.27 -8.02
N GLU A 735 -7.73 5.88 -8.11
CA GLU A 735 -6.61 6.58 -7.46
C GLU A 735 -6.35 7.95 -8.08
N ARG A 736 -6.17 7.98 -9.41
CA ARG A 736 -5.87 9.19 -10.17
C ARG A 736 -6.97 10.25 -10.02
N MET A 737 -8.22 9.80 -9.95
CA MET A 737 -9.37 10.68 -9.79
C MET A 737 -9.56 11.10 -8.34
N TYR A 738 -9.30 10.23 -7.36
CA TYR A 738 -9.30 10.63 -5.95
C TYR A 738 -8.22 11.66 -5.63
N ALA A 739 -7.04 11.56 -6.24
CA ALA A 739 -6.00 12.56 -6.07
C ALA A 739 -6.42 13.95 -6.56
N LEU A 740 -7.03 14.06 -7.75
CA LEU A 740 -7.42 15.34 -8.35
C LEU A 740 -8.78 15.86 -7.84
N LEU A 741 -9.70 14.95 -7.54
CA LEU A 741 -11.11 15.20 -7.25
C LEU A 741 -11.57 14.43 -5.99
N PRO A 742 -10.90 14.58 -4.82
CA PRO A 742 -11.20 13.76 -3.63
C PRO A 742 -12.63 13.99 -3.11
N ASN A 743 -13.17 15.20 -3.31
CA ASN A 743 -14.50 15.60 -2.87
C ASN A 743 -15.62 15.30 -3.91
N ALA A 744 -15.27 14.84 -5.12
CA ALA A 744 -16.27 14.57 -6.14
C ALA A 744 -17.19 13.40 -5.76
N LYS A 745 -18.44 13.47 -6.22
CA LYS A 745 -19.40 12.37 -6.08
C LYS A 745 -19.34 11.42 -7.27
N ILE A 746 -19.41 10.12 -7.01
CA ILE A 746 -19.21 9.05 -7.99
C ILE A 746 -20.55 8.43 -8.34
N VAL A 747 -20.91 8.39 -9.62
CA VAL A 747 -22.16 7.81 -10.11
C VAL A 747 -21.86 6.58 -10.97
N ILE A 748 -22.33 5.42 -10.52
CA ILE A 748 -22.13 4.10 -11.14
C ILE A 748 -23.50 3.52 -11.51
N ILE A 749 -23.65 2.98 -12.72
CA ILE A 749 -24.91 2.41 -13.20
C ILE A 749 -24.79 0.88 -13.35
N LEU A 750 -25.48 0.12 -12.52
CA LEU A 750 -25.42 -1.34 -12.51
C LEU A 750 -26.64 -1.95 -13.25
N ALA A 751 -26.38 -2.61 -14.37
CA ALA A 751 -27.37 -3.34 -15.17
C ALA A 751 -27.04 -4.84 -15.21
N GLU A 752 -27.99 -5.68 -15.62
CA GLU A 752 -27.77 -7.13 -15.72
C GLU A 752 -26.54 -7.46 -16.61
N PRO A 753 -25.53 -8.19 -16.08
CA PRO A 753 -24.20 -8.25 -16.68
C PRO A 753 -24.14 -9.03 -18.00
N ALA A 754 -25.01 -10.02 -18.23
CA ALA A 754 -25.09 -10.72 -19.51
C ALA A 754 -25.62 -9.80 -20.62
N ARG A 755 -26.69 -9.05 -20.36
CA ARG A 755 -27.22 -8.01 -21.27
C ARG A 755 -26.20 -6.89 -21.49
N ARG A 756 -25.43 -6.50 -20.48
CA ARG A 756 -24.30 -5.55 -20.61
C ARG A 756 -23.23 -6.09 -21.58
N ALA A 757 -22.81 -7.33 -21.41
CA ALA A 757 -21.81 -7.99 -22.26
C ALA A 757 -22.28 -8.11 -23.72
N TYR A 758 -23.54 -8.50 -23.93
CA TYR A 758 -24.13 -8.62 -25.28
C TYR A 758 -24.36 -7.27 -25.95
N SER A 759 -24.79 -6.25 -25.19
CA SER A 759 -24.89 -4.87 -25.67
C SER A 759 -23.52 -4.29 -26.06
N TRP A 760 -22.43 -4.77 -25.45
CA TRP A 760 -21.06 -4.44 -25.85
C TRP A 760 -20.67 -5.15 -27.16
N TYR A 761 -20.94 -6.45 -27.30
CA TYR A 761 -20.71 -7.16 -28.57
C TYR A 761 -21.50 -6.54 -29.74
N GLN A 762 -22.79 -6.23 -29.55
CA GLN A 762 -23.62 -5.58 -30.58
C GLN A 762 -23.18 -4.12 -30.86
N HIS A 763 -22.46 -3.49 -29.92
CA HIS A 763 -21.83 -2.19 -30.15
C HIS A 763 -20.62 -2.31 -31.07
N LEU A 764 -19.73 -3.29 -30.81
CA LEU A 764 -18.60 -3.60 -31.68
C LEU A 764 -19.09 -3.91 -33.10
N ARG A 765 -20.11 -4.76 -33.24
CA ARG A 765 -20.69 -5.15 -34.53
C ARG A 765 -21.27 -3.97 -35.32
N SER A 766 -21.79 -2.96 -34.62
CA SER A 766 -22.28 -1.72 -35.26
C SER A 766 -21.22 -0.68 -35.60
N HIS A 767 -19.94 -0.98 -35.33
CA HIS A 767 -18.76 -0.21 -35.77
C HIS A 767 -17.82 -1.10 -36.62
N ASP A 768 -18.39 -2.16 -37.22
CA ASP A 768 -17.70 -3.08 -38.13
C ASP A 768 -16.42 -3.73 -37.55
N ASP A 769 -16.39 -3.94 -36.22
CA ASP A 769 -15.26 -4.59 -35.54
C ASP A 769 -15.06 -6.02 -36.10
N PRO A 770 -13.87 -6.37 -36.62
CA PRO A 770 -13.64 -7.61 -37.34
C PRO A 770 -13.98 -8.87 -36.56
N VAL A 771 -13.80 -8.86 -35.23
CA VAL A 771 -14.09 -10.04 -34.39
C VAL A 771 -15.60 -10.23 -34.28
N SER A 772 -16.34 -9.16 -33.98
CA SER A 772 -17.81 -9.19 -33.85
C SER A 772 -18.56 -9.35 -35.17
N MET A 773 -17.89 -9.13 -36.31
CA MET A 773 -18.42 -9.40 -37.64
C MET A 773 -18.24 -10.87 -38.04
N ASN A 774 -17.05 -11.44 -37.79
CA ASN A 774 -16.68 -12.79 -38.21
C ASN A 774 -17.09 -13.91 -37.24
N TYR A 775 -17.20 -13.62 -35.94
CA TYR A 775 -17.57 -14.59 -34.90
C TYR A 775 -18.91 -14.24 -34.28
N THR A 776 -19.71 -15.25 -33.95
CA THR A 776 -20.93 -15.10 -33.17
C THR A 776 -20.62 -14.71 -31.72
N PHE A 777 -21.62 -14.17 -31.02
CA PHE A 777 -21.46 -13.84 -29.60
C PHE A 777 -21.06 -15.06 -28.75
N PHE A 778 -21.64 -16.23 -29.02
CA PHE A 778 -21.33 -17.46 -28.31
C PHE A 778 -19.86 -17.86 -28.48
N GLU A 779 -19.32 -17.84 -29.70
CA GLU A 779 -17.90 -18.13 -29.98
C GLU A 779 -16.96 -17.15 -29.28
N VAL A 780 -17.32 -15.87 -29.23
CA VAL A 780 -16.59 -14.86 -28.46
C VAL A 780 -16.59 -15.21 -26.97
N VAL A 781 -17.76 -15.39 -26.35
CA VAL A 781 -17.85 -15.56 -24.88
C VAL A 781 -17.41 -16.94 -24.38
N SER A 782 -17.43 -17.96 -25.24
CA SER A 782 -16.94 -19.32 -24.93
C SER A 782 -15.47 -19.55 -25.24
N SER A 783 -14.78 -18.57 -25.86
CA SER A 783 -13.36 -18.69 -26.18
C SER A 783 -12.49 -18.90 -24.92
N THR A 784 -11.43 -19.70 -25.08
CA THR A 784 -10.53 -20.18 -24.01
C THR A 784 -9.18 -19.46 -24.04
N GLU A 785 -8.31 -19.67 -23.05
CA GLU A 785 -6.95 -19.11 -23.07
C GLU A 785 -6.10 -19.60 -24.26
N ASN A 786 -6.42 -20.76 -24.82
CA ASN A 786 -5.78 -21.30 -26.03
C ASN A 786 -6.33 -20.68 -27.33
N SER A 787 -7.41 -19.90 -27.27
CA SER A 787 -8.02 -19.26 -28.45
C SER A 787 -7.18 -18.07 -28.95
N PRO A 788 -7.34 -17.63 -30.23
CA PRO A 788 -6.58 -16.50 -30.78
C PRO A 788 -6.70 -15.22 -29.93
N ARG A 789 -5.59 -14.49 -29.79
CA ARG A 789 -5.50 -13.30 -28.91
C ARG A 789 -6.63 -12.30 -29.12
N HIS A 790 -6.95 -11.94 -30.36
CA HIS A 790 -8.02 -10.97 -30.66
C HIS A 790 -9.40 -11.43 -30.14
N LEU A 791 -9.67 -12.74 -30.17
CA LEU A 791 -10.94 -13.32 -29.69
C LEU A 791 -11.00 -13.26 -28.16
N ARG A 792 -9.89 -13.60 -27.48
CA ARG A 792 -9.75 -13.48 -26.02
C ARG A 792 -9.84 -12.02 -25.54
N ASP A 793 -9.22 -11.09 -26.27
CA ASP A 793 -9.25 -9.66 -25.94
C ASP A 793 -10.70 -9.12 -26.05
N THR A 794 -11.44 -9.48 -27.10
CA THR A 794 -12.87 -9.14 -27.24
C THR A 794 -13.74 -9.82 -26.17
N ARG A 795 -13.53 -11.11 -25.88
CA ARG A 795 -14.17 -11.82 -24.76
C ARG A 795 -13.97 -11.07 -23.45
N ASN A 796 -12.73 -10.70 -23.14
CA ASN A 796 -12.39 -10.00 -21.91
C ASN A 796 -13.09 -8.63 -21.80
N ARG A 797 -13.22 -7.88 -22.91
CA ARG A 797 -13.98 -6.60 -22.94
C ARG A 797 -15.50 -6.79 -22.78
N CYS A 798 -16.05 -7.90 -23.27
CA CYS A 798 -17.43 -8.31 -23.02
C CYS A 798 -17.66 -8.68 -21.54
N LEU A 799 -16.80 -9.53 -20.97
CA LEU A 799 -17.03 -10.17 -19.68
C LEU A 799 -16.52 -9.34 -18.48
N LYS A 800 -15.23 -9.00 -18.43
CA LYS A 800 -14.59 -8.45 -17.23
C LYS A 800 -15.31 -7.23 -16.63
N PRO A 801 -15.77 -6.22 -17.41
CA PRO A 801 -16.44 -5.06 -16.83
C PRO A 801 -17.84 -5.35 -16.25
N GLY A 802 -18.35 -6.58 -16.38
CA GLY A 802 -19.51 -7.11 -15.67
C GLY A 802 -19.20 -7.67 -14.28
N GLU A 803 -17.93 -7.82 -13.90
CA GLU A 803 -17.46 -8.28 -12.58
C GLU A 803 -17.57 -7.16 -11.54
N TYR A 804 -18.80 -6.64 -11.34
CA TYR A 804 -19.02 -5.37 -10.64
C TYR A 804 -18.48 -5.31 -9.21
N ALA A 805 -18.43 -6.44 -8.49
CA ALA A 805 -17.87 -6.49 -7.13
C ALA A 805 -16.39 -6.12 -7.13
N THR A 806 -15.60 -6.75 -8.02
CA THR A 806 -14.16 -6.50 -8.20
C THR A 806 -13.87 -5.03 -8.41
N HIS A 807 -14.61 -4.39 -9.32
CA HIS A 807 -14.43 -2.98 -9.66
C HIS A 807 -14.91 -2.05 -8.55
N LEU A 808 -16.11 -2.28 -7.99
CA LEU A 808 -16.67 -1.46 -6.91
C LEU A 808 -15.79 -1.49 -5.65
N SER A 809 -15.15 -2.62 -5.34
CA SER A 809 -14.16 -2.71 -4.26
C SER A 809 -12.91 -1.83 -4.50
N ARG A 810 -12.45 -1.63 -5.75
CA ARG A 810 -11.37 -0.66 -6.04
C ARG A 810 -11.83 0.77 -5.80
N TRP A 811 -13.05 1.12 -6.24
CA TRP A 811 -13.64 2.44 -6.00
C TRP A 811 -13.76 2.76 -4.51
N LEU A 812 -14.18 1.77 -3.71
CA LEU A 812 -14.31 1.89 -2.25
C LEU A 812 -12.99 1.94 -1.47
N LYS A 813 -11.84 1.64 -2.11
CA LYS A 813 -10.51 1.86 -1.51
C LYS A 813 -10.21 3.36 -1.35
N TYR A 814 -10.73 4.20 -2.26
CA TYR A 814 -10.42 5.63 -2.33
C TYR A 814 -11.62 6.50 -1.95
N TYR A 815 -12.82 6.21 -2.48
CA TYR A 815 -14.02 6.99 -2.21
C TYR A 815 -14.87 6.36 -1.09
N PRO A 816 -15.23 7.11 -0.03
CA PRO A 816 -16.07 6.61 1.04
C PRO A 816 -17.48 6.31 0.54
N LYS A 817 -18.18 5.37 1.19
CA LYS A 817 -19.46 4.85 0.69
C LYS A 817 -20.56 5.90 0.51
N ASN A 818 -20.48 7.05 1.18
CA ASN A 818 -21.41 8.18 1.05
C ASN A 818 -21.13 9.07 -0.19
N GLN A 819 -19.94 9.01 -0.79
CA GLN A 819 -19.62 9.67 -2.05
C GLN A 819 -19.94 8.82 -3.28
N ILE A 820 -20.42 7.59 -3.13
CA ILE A 820 -20.79 6.70 -4.24
C ILE A 820 -22.33 6.56 -4.33
N PHE A 821 -22.89 6.70 -5.52
CA PHE A 821 -24.29 6.44 -5.83
C PHE A 821 -24.44 5.36 -6.90
N LEU A 822 -25.17 4.30 -6.54
CA LEU A 822 -25.45 3.18 -7.41
C LEU A 822 -26.83 3.35 -8.03
N VAL A 823 -26.87 3.50 -9.35
CA VAL A 823 -28.09 3.55 -10.17
C VAL A 823 -28.44 2.13 -10.59
N ASP A 824 -29.67 1.68 -10.33
CA ASP A 824 -30.21 0.47 -10.96
C ASP A 824 -30.53 0.79 -12.43
N GLY A 825 -29.82 0.16 -13.36
CA GLY A 825 -29.99 0.39 -14.81
C GLY A 825 -31.35 -0.05 -15.35
N ASP A 826 -32.00 -1.04 -14.72
CA ASP A 826 -33.37 -1.43 -15.08
C ASP A 826 -34.38 -0.38 -14.56
N GLN A 827 -34.09 0.26 -13.41
CA GLN A 827 -34.90 1.40 -12.95
C GLN A 827 -34.70 2.61 -13.86
N LEU A 828 -33.46 3.00 -14.21
CA LEU A 828 -33.19 4.10 -15.15
C LEU A 828 -33.90 3.91 -16.50
N ASN A 829 -34.03 2.68 -16.97
CA ASN A 829 -34.72 2.37 -18.22
C ASN A 829 -36.26 2.45 -18.11
N LYS A 830 -36.84 1.89 -17.03
CA LYS A 830 -38.29 1.73 -16.86
C LYS A 830 -38.98 2.90 -16.15
N ASP A 831 -38.24 3.61 -15.30
CA ASP A 831 -38.67 4.74 -14.48
C ASP A 831 -37.43 5.65 -14.20
N PRO A 832 -36.96 6.39 -15.21
CA PRO A 832 -35.87 7.34 -15.04
C PRO A 832 -36.23 8.44 -14.05
N ILE A 833 -37.50 8.81 -13.91
CA ILE A 833 -37.94 9.93 -13.07
C ILE A 833 -37.64 9.64 -11.60
N MET A 834 -37.93 8.42 -11.11
CA MET A 834 -37.52 8.01 -9.76
C MET A 834 -35.98 7.99 -9.61
N THR A 835 -35.24 7.58 -10.64
CA THR A 835 -33.77 7.61 -10.62
C THR A 835 -33.24 9.04 -10.50
N MET A 836 -33.74 9.95 -11.34
CA MET A 836 -33.32 11.35 -11.38
C MET A 836 -33.64 12.07 -10.07
N ASN A 837 -34.80 11.83 -9.47
CA ASN A 837 -35.16 12.43 -8.17
C ASN A 837 -34.24 11.98 -7.03
N LYS A 838 -33.84 10.69 -7.01
CA LYS A 838 -32.84 10.19 -6.06
C LYS A 838 -31.46 10.78 -6.35
N LEU A 839 -31.08 10.91 -7.62
CA LEU A 839 -29.77 11.43 -8.03
C LEU A 839 -29.64 12.93 -7.72
N GLN A 840 -30.66 13.75 -7.98
CA GLN A 840 -30.72 15.17 -7.55
C GLN A 840 -30.43 15.30 -6.04
N LYS A 841 -31.09 14.46 -5.23
CA LYS A 841 -30.88 14.44 -3.77
C LYS A 841 -29.48 14.02 -3.37
N PHE A 842 -28.90 13.05 -4.07
CA PHE A 842 -27.54 12.60 -3.83
C PHE A 842 -26.49 13.66 -4.21
N ILE A 843 -26.59 14.27 -5.40
CA ILE A 843 -25.64 15.30 -5.83
C ILE A 843 -25.83 16.61 -5.05
N GLY A 844 -27.05 16.88 -4.55
CA GLY A 844 -27.36 18.07 -3.74
C GLY A 844 -27.61 19.33 -4.56
N VAL A 845 -27.99 19.17 -5.84
CA VAL A 845 -28.27 20.29 -6.75
C VAL A 845 -29.49 21.09 -6.29
N THR A 846 -29.44 22.41 -6.49
CA THR A 846 -30.57 23.32 -6.24
C THR A 846 -30.75 24.27 -7.43
N PRO A 847 -32.00 24.68 -7.76
CA PRO A 847 -33.27 24.15 -7.26
C PRO A 847 -33.48 22.69 -7.72
N TYR A 848 -34.34 21.95 -7.03
CA TYR A 848 -34.79 20.65 -7.54
C TYR A 848 -35.82 20.88 -8.66
N ILE A 849 -35.72 20.08 -9.72
CA ILE A 849 -36.65 20.09 -10.84
C ILE A 849 -37.53 18.84 -10.87
N ASP A 850 -38.70 19.00 -11.46
CA ASP A 850 -39.68 17.94 -11.65
C ASP A 850 -39.47 17.24 -13.00
N TYR A 851 -38.79 16.09 -12.97
CA TYR A 851 -38.53 15.29 -14.17
C TYR A 851 -39.79 14.69 -14.81
N TYR A 852 -40.96 14.66 -14.14
CA TYR A 852 -42.23 14.29 -14.80
C TYR A 852 -42.61 15.27 -15.92
N LYS A 853 -42.17 16.54 -15.83
CA LYS A 853 -42.43 17.57 -16.85
C LYS A 853 -41.41 17.55 -17.98
N MET A 854 -40.22 16.98 -17.75
CA MET A 854 -39.12 16.98 -18.71
C MET A 854 -38.97 15.67 -19.49
N LEU A 855 -39.46 14.55 -18.97
CA LEU A 855 -39.32 13.22 -19.56
C LEU A 855 -40.67 12.65 -20.00
N ARG A 856 -40.73 12.15 -21.24
CA ARG A 856 -41.88 11.40 -21.78
C ARG A 856 -41.45 10.03 -22.28
N TYR A 857 -42.31 9.01 -22.15
CA TYR A 857 -42.06 7.71 -22.76
C TYR A 857 -42.46 7.73 -24.23
N ASP A 858 -41.54 7.38 -25.11
CA ASP A 858 -41.78 7.27 -26.55
C ASP A 858 -41.98 5.79 -26.92
N LYS A 859 -43.16 5.47 -27.48
CA LYS A 859 -43.55 4.08 -27.77
C LYS A 859 -42.76 3.47 -28.95
N ASP A 860 -42.40 4.27 -29.94
CA ASP A 860 -41.77 3.79 -31.18
C ASP A 860 -40.27 3.58 -30.96
N LYS A 861 -39.64 4.50 -30.22
CA LYS A 861 -38.29 4.35 -29.67
C LYS A 861 -38.23 3.21 -28.66
N GLY A 862 -39.25 3.08 -27.80
CA GLY A 862 -39.33 2.11 -26.69
C GLY A 862 -38.57 2.55 -25.44
N PHE A 863 -38.29 3.85 -25.29
CA PHE A 863 -37.48 4.43 -24.22
C PHE A 863 -38.02 5.81 -23.82
N TYR A 864 -37.59 6.30 -22.66
CA TYR A 864 -37.83 7.69 -22.27
C TYR A 864 -36.97 8.67 -23.06
N CYS A 865 -37.55 9.82 -23.38
CA CYS A 865 -36.98 10.90 -24.16
C CYS A 865 -37.26 12.25 -23.49
N LEU A 866 -36.47 13.27 -23.80
CA LEU A 866 -36.73 14.63 -23.32
C LEU A 866 -37.91 15.23 -24.11
N VAL A 867 -38.76 15.99 -23.43
CA VAL A 867 -39.96 16.61 -24.02
C VAL A 867 -39.58 17.64 -25.09
N GLU A 868 -38.61 18.49 -24.81
CA GLU A 868 -38.15 19.57 -25.70
C GLU A 868 -37.10 19.11 -26.72
N GLN A 869 -36.14 18.28 -26.28
CA GLN A 869 -34.95 17.91 -27.05
C GLN A 869 -35.09 16.57 -27.79
N GLY A 870 -36.20 15.86 -27.57
CA GLY A 870 -36.52 14.60 -28.24
C GLY A 870 -35.76 13.38 -27.71
N CYS A 871 -35.68 12.36 -28.56
CA CYS A 871 -35.09 11.06 -28.22
C CYS A 871 -33.60 10.98 -28.55
N LEU A 872 -32.86 10.17 -27.78
CA LEU A 872 -31.47 9.84 -28.09
C LEU A 872 -31.34 9.23 -29.50
N SER A 873 -30.18 9.47 -30.12
CA SER A 873 -29.88 9.03 -31.49
C SER A 873 -30.03 7.50 -31.71
N PRO A 874 -30.17 7.02 -32.95
CA PRO A 874 -30.34 5.59 -33.25
C PRO A 874 -29.25 4.67 -32.68
N SER A 875 -28.04 5.20 -32.41
CA SER A 875 -26.95 4.46 -31.78
C SER A 875 -27.19 4.14 -30.29
N LYS A 876 -28.21 4.73 -29.65
CA LYS A 876 -28.62 4.47 -28.27
C LYS A 876 -30.00 3.79 -28.29
N GLY A 877 -30.14 2.65 -27.59
CA GLY A 877 -31.34 1.81 -27.67
C GLY A 877 -31.50 1.05 -29.00
N ARG A 878 -30.40 0.56 -29.58
CA ARG A 878 -30.42 -0.25 -30.82
C ARG A 878 -31.36 -1.46 -30.65
N LYS A 879 -32.24 -1.68 -31.62
CA LYS A 879 -32.99 -2.94 -31.76
C LYS A 879 -32.08 -3.95 -32.46
N TYR A 880 -31.75 -5.05 -31.78
CA TYR A 880 -30.91 -6.13 -32.30
C TYR A 880 -31.52 -7.50 -31.93
N VAL A 881 -31.09 -8.56 -32.61
CA VAL A 881 -31.55 -9.94 -32.37
C VAL A 881 -31.39 -10.30 -30.89
N GLU A 882 -32.33 -11.05 -30.31
CA GLU A 882 -32.20 -11.52 -28.93
C GLU A 882 -30.97 -12.41 -28.76
N MET A 883 -30.39 -12.41 -27.55
CA MET A 883 -29.23 -13.25 -27.23
C MET A 883 -29.64 -14.72 -27.30
N ASP A 884 -28.84 -15.57 -27.95
CA ASP A 884 -29.15 -17.00 -28.04
C ASP A 884 -29.13 -17.69 -26.66
N LEU A 885 -29.86 -18.80 -26.55
CA LEU A 885 -30.06 -19.51 -25.28
C LEU A 885 -28.78 -20.18 -24.74
N GLN A 886 -27.79 -20.48 -25.58
CA GLN A 886 -26.52 -21.07 -25.15
C GLN A 886 -25.65 -20.00 -24.48
N SER A 887 -25.51 -18.83 -25.11
CA SER A 887 -24.87 -17.64 -24.53
C SER A 887 -25.54 -17.21 -23.22
N GLN A 888 -26.88 -17.15 -23.17
CA GLN A 888 -27.61 -16.81 -21.94
C GLN A 888 -27.27 -17.75 -20.79
N ARG A 889 -27.25 -19.08 -21.04
CA ARG A 889 -26.91 -20.09 -20.02
C ARG A 889 -25.46 -19.98 -19.57
N LEU A 890 -24.53 -19.83 -20.50
CA LEU A 890 -23.09 -19.70 -20.22
C LEU A 890 -22.83 -18.45 -19.37
N LEU A 891 -23.38 -17.29 -19.74
CA LEU A 891 -23.20 -16.05 -19.00
C LEU A 891 -23.90 -16.08 -17.63
N LYS A 892 -25.08 -16.69 -17.52
CA LYS A 892 -25.74 -16.89 -16.23
C LYS A 892 -24.85 -17.70 -15.29
N GLN A 893 -24.22 -18.78 -15.77
CA GLN A 893 -23.28 -19.59 -14.98
C GLN A 893 -22.00 -18.82 -14.63
N HIS A 894 -21.39 -18.15 -15.61
CA HIS A 894 -20.17 -17.35 -15.41
C HIS A 894 -20.33 -16.27 -14.33
N TYR A 895 -21.46 -15.54 -14.34
CA TYR A 895 -21.69 -14.46 -13.38
C TYR A 895 -22.24 -14.89 -12.01
N VAL A 896 -22.58 -16.18 -11.77
CA VAL A 896 -23.02 -16.64 -10.43
C VAL A 896 -22.06 -16.24 -9.30
N PRO A 897 -20.74 -16.56 -9.34
CA PRO A 897 -19.82 -16.21 -8.26
C PRO A 897 -19.69 -14.68 -8.08
N TYR A 898 -19.59 -13.92 -9.17
CA TYR A 898 -19.46 -12.46 -9.12
C TYR A 898 -20.72 -11.76 -8.60
N ASN A 899 -21.90 -12.25 -8.98
CA ASN A 899 -23.18 -11.76 -8.46
C ASN A 899 -23.36 -12.10 -6.97
N ALA A 900 -22.86 -13.26 -6.52
CA ALA A 900 -22.85 -13.60 -5.10
C ALA A 900 -21.93 -12.67 -4.29
N GLN A 901 -20.73 -12.37 -4.80
CA GLN A 901 -19.82 -11.38 -4.22
C GLN A 901 -20.45 -9.98 -4.20
N LEU A 902 -21.11 -9.56 -5.29
CA LEU A 902 -21.80 -8.26 -5.36
C LEU A 902 -22.96 -8.18 -4.35
N ARG A 903 -23.78 -9.23 -4.22
CA ARG A 903 -24.86 -9.27 -3.20
C ARG A 903 -24.29 -9.07 -1.80
N LYS A 904 -23.22 -9.80 -1.45
CA LYS A 904 -22.53 -9.63 -0.17
C LYS A 904 -22.03 -8.19 0.01
N LEU A 905 -21.26 -7.67 -0.94
CA LEU A 905 -20.71 -6.32 -0.88
C LEU A 905 -21.79 -5.23 -0.73
N LEU A 906 -22.92 -5.35 -1.44
CA LEU A 906 -24.03 -4.40 -1.30
C LEU A 906 -24.73 -4.50 0.06
N THR A 907 -24.86 -5.71 0.62
CA THR A 907 -25.36 -5.91 1.99
C THR A 907 -24.39 -5.30 3.02
N ASP A 908 -23.09 -5.56 2.90
CA ASP A 908 -22.05 -5.01 3.79
C ASP A 908 -21.99 -3.47 3.76
N LEU A 909 -22.40 -2.86 2.64
CA LEU A 909 -22.47 -1.40 2.46
C LEU A 909 -23.78 -0.75 2.93
N ASP A 910 -24.79 -1.56 3.29
CA ASP A 910 -26.19 -1.15 3.51
C ASP A 910 -26.80 -0.47 2.26
N ARG A 911 -26.79 -1.19 1.12
CA ARG A 911 -27.31 -0.72 -0.16
C ARG A 911 -28.37 -1.68 -0.72
N PRO A 912 -29.46 -1.16 -1.30
CA PRO A 912 -30.49 -2.01 -1.91
C PRO A 912 -29.94 -2.75 -3.13
N HIS A 913 -30.27 -4.04 -3.26
CA HIS A 913 -29.87 -4.83 -4.43
C HIS A 913 -30.68 -4.40 -5.67
N PRO A 914 -30.05 -4.27 -6.86
CA PRO A 914 -30.78 -4.07 -8.11
C PRO A 914 -31.77 -5.20 -8.40
N ARG A 915 -32.87 -4.91 -9.09
CA ARG A 915 -33.95 -5.91 -9.34
C ARG A 915 -33.43 -7.17 -10.05
N TRP A 916 -32.53 -7.01 -11.02
CA TRP A 916 -31.92 -8.11 -11.77
C TRP A 916 -31.01 -9.02 -10.90
N LEU A 917 -30.46 -8.49 -9.81
CA LEU A 917 -29.58 -9.21 -8.88
C LEU A 917 -30.38 -10.04 -7.85
N MET A 918 -31.63 -9.64 -7.56
CA MET A 918 -32.59 -10.44 -6.81
C MET A 918 -33.14 -11.59 -7.65
N ALA A 919 -33.45 -11.37 -8.93
CA ALA A 919 -34.01 -12.38 -9.84
C ALA A 919 -33.03 -13.50 -10.28
N THR A 920 -31.85 -13.57 -9.64
CA THR A 920 -30.79 -14.58 -9.89
C THR A 920 -30.51 -15.44 -8.67
N THR A 921 -31.51 -15.61 -7.79
CA THR A 921 -31.67 -16.78 -6.91
C THR A 921 -32.54 -17.81 -7.61
#